data_AF-A0A6L7WMF5-F1
#
_entry.id   AF-A0A6L7WMF5-F1
#
_cell.length_a   1.000
_cell.length_b   1.000
_cell.length_c   1.000
_cell.angle_alpha   90.00
_cell.angle_beta   90.00
_cell.angle_gamma   90.00
#
_symmetry.space_group_name_H-M   'P 1'
#
loop_
_entity.id
_entity.type
_entity.pdbx_description
1 polymer ?
#
loop_
_entity_poly.entity_id
_entity_poly.type
_entity_poly.pdbx_seq_one_letter_code
_entity_poly.pdbx_strand_id
1 'polypeptide(L)'
;MSTKQRNAKPARTTQTAGCAAALALCALTAPLTAAPQEPAEQRQVTPPPAGFQPAGPFIDGPPAPVPPATINRDASGGATVRAIRLDEPLRLDGVLDEPIYARVEPFGGFIQQSPDEGAPATEGTDNWILFDDESIYVGARVYESVPESEWVANEMQRDSFRIINNDGYIVVFDTFYDRRNGFAFRVNPIGGFSDRQITDEGDPNRDWNPVWDSRTGRFDGGWTVEMAIPFKSLRFRPGAEQLWGIQLGRDIRSNYEEAYLTAVPISAGPGQFRLSVAGTLVGLEVPADSRTFEIKPYAIGSLNTDRTVVPPISNDGDGSGGVDVKYGLTENLTADFTYNTDFAQVEVDEQQINLTRFSLFFPEKREFFLESQGIFDFGRVAGFGGFGGSARAILNAPPGVFPPGDAPTLFFSRRIGLDQGGRTVPILGGGRLTGKVGDFSVGAINIQTDDARTSDALPTNFSVLRVKRDILRRSRVGAIFTNRSVSTRGDGANQAYGLDGSFSFYDNVNMYGYYARTNTPGLEGRNESYQAAFSYEGDLYGLLVDHLQVGRNFNPEIGFMRREDFRRSYVYAQFSPRPEGIEAVRQFTWGGSVDYIENGDGQLETRILSGRFQTNFENSDNLSADILQDYEFLPRPFEIIDGVTIPIGGYEFTDFQVSYSLGPHRRVAGGLSFQHGEFFAGDITAVGYSRGLIEVSRQFAVEPGISWNRITMPQGNFTARVATTRLTYGFTPRMFASALLQYNSTNNVLSTNVRLRWEYQPGSELFIVYNDQRDTFMNLRNRGGFPMLENRAFVVKLTRQFRF
;
A
#
# COMPACT_ATOMS: atom_id res chain seq x y z
N MET A 1 -11.54 58.15 -33.21
CA MET A 1 -11.10 58.73 -34.49
C MET A 1 -10.36 57.63 -35.23
N SER A 2 -10.96 56.94 -36.19
CA SER A 2 -11.24 57.31 -37.60
C SER A 2 -10.36 56.36 -38.44
N THR A 3 -10.76 55.57 -39.43
CA THR A 3 -11.93 55.45 -40.33
C THR A 3 -11.60 54.21 -41.23
N LYS A 4 -12.45 53.48 -41.97
CA LYS A 4 -13.66 53.76 -42.78
C LYS A 4 -14.19 52.37 -43.25
N GLN A 5 -15.49 52.07 -43.14
CA GLN A 5 -16.55 52.10 -44.20
C GLN A 5 -16.42 50.99 -45.29
N ARG A 6 -17.46 50.33 -45.84
CA ARG A 6 -18.94 50.45 -45.79
C ARG A 6 -19.58 49.22 -46.51
N ASN A 7 -20.76 48.81 -46.02
CA ASN A 7 -22.00 48.34 -46.69
C ASN A 7 -21.98 47.38 -47.90
N ALA A 8 -22.76 46.28 -47.85
CA ALA A 8 -24.16 46.20 -48.30
C ALA A 8 -24.76 44.77 -48.25
N LYS A 9 -26.06 44.68 -47.90
CA LYS A 9 -26.99 43.52 -47.97
C LYS A 9 -27.74 43.54 -49.33
N PRO A 10 -28.72 42.66 -49.67
CA PRO A 10 -29.16 41.36 -49.10
C PRO A 10 -29.48 40.25 -50.16
N ALA A 11 -29.77 39.00 -49.73
CA ALA A 11 -31.03 38.26 -49.99
C ALA A 11 -30.93 36.73 -49.73
N ARG A 12 -31.94 36.22 -49.00
CA ARG A 12 -32.60 34.89 -48.95
C ARG A 12 -31.85 33.68 -49.57
N THR A 13 -31.81 32.48 -48.97
CA THR A 13 -32.95 31.61 -48.62
C THR A 13 -32.42 30.37 -47.85
N THR A 14 -33.20 29.84 -46.89
CA THR A 14 -33.28 28.43 -46.39
C THR A 14 -31.98 27.71 -45.97
N GLN A 15 -31.84 27.04 -44.82
CA GLN A 15 -32.80 26.23 -44.07
C GLN A 15 -32.27 26.04 -42.63
N THR A 16 -33.18 26.07 -41.68
CA THR A 16 -33.01 25.93 -40.23
C THR A 16 -33.17 24.49 -39.74
N ALA A 17 -32.46 24.17 -38.65
CA ALA A 17 -32.85 23.32 -37.50
C ALA A 17 -33.20 21.84 -37.79
N GLY A 18 -32.98 20.86 -36.93
CA GLY A 18 -32.68 20.80 -35.50
C GLY A 18 -33.24 19.48 -34.95
N CYS A 19 -32.54 18.91 -33.98
CA CYS A 19 -33.00 18.02 -32.89
C CYS A 19 -34.08 16.91 -33.08
N ALA A 20 -33.70 15.74 -32.57
CA ALA A 20 -34.43 14.88 -31.61
C ALA A 20 -35.27 13.65 -32.07
N ALA A 21 -35.17 12.63 -31.19
CA ALA A 21 -36.17 11.64 -30.75
C ALA A 21 -36.18 10.21 -31.35
N ALA A 22 -35.71 9.26 -30.50
CA ALA A 22 -36.37 8.06 -29.95
C ALA A 22 -37.37 7.17 -30.73
N LEU A 23 -37.09 5.85 -30.68
CA LEU A 23 -37.93 4.66 -30.42
C LEU A 23 -39.18 4.30 -31.27
N ALA A 24 -39.15 3.07 -31.83
CA ALA A 24 -40.10 1.95 -31.60
C ALA A 24 -40.53 1.13 -32.86
N LEU A 25 -40.56 -0.20 -32.65
CA LEU A 25 -41.15 -1.34 -33.37
C LEU A 25 -42.17 -1.11 -34.51
N CYS A 26 -42.11 -1.94 -35.57
CA CYS A 26 -43.13 -2.98 -35.86
C CYS A 26 -42.78 -3.86 -37.07
N ALA A 27 -43.27 -5.11 -37.02
CA ALA A 27 -43.17 -6.19 -38.00
C ALA A 27 -44.04 -5.98 -39.26
N LEU A 28 -43.76 -6.74 -40.34
CA LEU A 28 -44.77 -7.26 -41.29
C LEU A 28 -44.19 -8.33 -42.23
N THR A 29 -45.10 -9.14 -42.76
CA THR A 29 -45.02 -10.52 -43.24
C THR A 29 -45.08 -10.69 -44.76
N ALA A 30 -44.76 -11.91 -45.21
CA ALA A 30 -45.25 -12.67 -46.40
C ALA A 30 -44.45 -12.59 -47.74
N PRO A 31 -44.59 -13.55 -48.69
CA PRO A 31 -45.20 -14.90 -48.64
C PRO A 31 -44.32 -16.06 -49.20
N LEU A 32 -44.81 -17.30 -49.04
CA LEU A 32 -44.31 -18.55 -49.63
C LEU A 32 -44.72 -18.75 -51.10
N THR A 33 -43.84 -19.37 -51.89
CA THR A 33 -44.17 -20.16 -53.09
C THR A 33 -43.32 -21.43 -53.14
N ALA A 34 -43.92 -22.55 -53.49
CA ALA A 34 -43.37 -23.91 -53.45
C ALA A 34 -43.08 -24.50 -54.84
N ALA A 35 -42.12 -25.45 -54.88
CA ALA A 35 -41.98 -26.66 -55.73
C ALA A 35 -40.53 -26.86 -56.25
N PRO A 36 -40.06 -28.07 -56.64
CA PRO A 36 -40.51 -29.45 -56.32
C PRO A 36 -39.39 -30.34 -55.70
N GLN A 37 -39.77 -31.49 -55.13
CA GLN A 37 -38.87 -32.52 -54.58
C GLN A 37 -38.45 -33.56 -55.63
N GLU A 38 -37.17 -33.96 -55.61
CA GLU A 38 -36.63 -35.23 -56.16
C GLU A 38 -35.42 -35.71 -55.30
N PRO A 39 -35.00 -36.99 -55.38
CA PRO A 39 -34.92 -37.88 -54.22
C PRO A 39 -33.53 -38.04 -53.59
N ALA A 40 -33.55 -38.61 -52.38
CA ALA A 40 -32.45 -38.75 -51.43
C ALA A 40 -31.26 -39.59 -51.91
N GLU A 41 -30.06 -38.99 -51.85
CA GLU A 41 -28.77 -39.69 -51.84
C GLU A 41 -28.14 -39.53 -50.45
N GLN A 42 -27.81 -40.66 -49.82
CA GLN A 42 -27.11 -40.72 -48.54
C GLN A 42 -25.69 -40.15 -48.69
N ARG A 43 -25.44 -38.94 -48.17
CA ARG A 43 -24.08 -38.40 -47.99
C ARG A 43 -23.66 -38.52 -46.53
N GLN A 44 -22.49 -39.13 -46.36
CA GLN A 44 -21.72 -39.22 -45.13
C GLN A 44 -21.62 -37.83 -44.46
N VAL A 45 -21.94 -37.78 -43.16
CA VAL A 45 -21.81 -36.58 -42.34
C VAL A 45 -20.32 -36.28 -42.17
N THR A 46 -19.83 -35.29 -42.90
CA THR A 46 -18.54 -34.64 -42.63
C THR A 46 -18.72 -33.75 -41.39
N PRO A 47 -17.80 -33.75 -40.40
CA PRO A 47 -17.90 -32.82 -39.28
C PRO A 47 -17.91 -31.38 -39.80
N PRO A 48 -18.67 -30.46 -39.17
CA PRO A 48 -18.77 -29.09 -39.64
C PRO A 48 -17.39 -28.42 -39.57
N PRO A 49 -17.08 -27.50 -40.51
CA PRO A 49 -15.86 -26.72 -40.43
C PRO A 49 -15.86 -25.90 -39.14
N ALA A 50 -14.71 -25.86 -38.46
CA ALA A 50 -14.48 -25.02 -37.30
C ALA A 50 -14.78 -23.56 -37.67
N GLY A 51 -15.91 -23.04 -37.19
CA GLY A 51 -16.39 -21.72 -37.51
C GLY A 51 -17.33 -21.21 -36.42
N PHE A 52 -16.81 -20.26 -35.64
CA PHE A 52 -17.53 -19.38 -34.71
C PHE A 52 -18.39 -20.09 -33.66
N GLN A 53 -17.73 -20.55 -32.59
CA GLN A 53 -18.33 -20.43 -31.27
C GLN A 53 -18.54 -18.92 -31.01
N PRO A 54 -19.69 -18.48 -30.46
CA PRO A 54 -19.79 -17.14 -29.92
C PRO A 54 -18.59 -16.97 -28.98
N ALA A 55 -17.80 -15.90 -29.16
CA ALA A 55 -16.61 -15.68 -28.35
C ALA A 55 -17.06 -15.57 -26.88
N GLY A 56 -16.98 -16.68 -26.16
CA GLY A 56 -17.02 -16.67 -24.71
C GLY A 56 -15.91 -15.75 -24.21
N PRO A 57 -16.01 -15.27 -22.96
CA PRO A 57 -15.00 -14.36 -22.43
C PRO A 57 -13.62 -15.01 -22.53
N PHE A 58 -12.63 -14.24 -22.98
CA PHE A 58 -11.27 -14.73 -23.24
C PHE A 58 -10.66 -15.30 -21.96
N ILE A 59 -10.51 -16.63 -21.89
CA ILE A 59 -9.79 -17.32 -20.82
C ILE A 59 -8.30 -17.23 -21.14
N ASP A 60 -7.54 -16.64 -20.22
CA ASP A 60 -6.09 -16.55 -20.26
C ASP A 60 -5.54 -17.67 -19.37
N GLY A 61 -5.02 -18.72 -19.99
CA GLY A 61 -4.64 -19.98 -19.34
C GLY A 61 -5.32 -21.21 -19.95
N PRO A 62 -5.30 -22.37 -19.28
CA PRO A 62 -5.93 -23.59 -19.77
C PRO A 62 -7.47 -23.44 -19.85
N PRO A 63 -8.16 -24.24 -20.68
CA PRO A 63 -9.63 -24.14 -20.80
C PRO A 63 -10.33 -24.47 -19.48
N ALA A 64 -11.57 -24.00 -19.32
CA ALA A 64 -12.39 -24.27 -18.14
C ALA A 64 -12.46 -25.78 -17.83
N PRO A 65 -12.38 -26.19 -16.55
CA PRO A 65 -12.44 -27.59 -16.18
C PRO A 65 -13.82 -28.18 -16.50
N VAL A 66 -13.82 -29.43 -16.96
CA VAL A 66 -15.04 -30.19 -17.26
C VAL A 66 -15.49 -30.89 -15.98
N PRO A 67 -16.74 -30.70 -15.52
CA PRO A 67 -17.25 -31.38 -14.33
C PRO A 67 -17.04 -32.91 -14.40
N PRO A 68 -16.67 -33.58 -13.29
CA PRO A 68 -16.66 -33.07 -11.92
C PRO A 68 -15.40 -32.29 -11.52
N ALA A 69 -14.39 -32.18 -12.41
CA ALA A 69 -13.14 -31.50 -12.08
C ALA A 69 -13.37 -30.01 -11.76
N THR A 70 -12.67 -29.52 -10.75
CA THR A 70 -12.72 -28.12 -10.29
C THR A 70 -11.52 -27.29 -10.72
N ILE A 71 -10.49 -27.93 -11.29
CA ILE A 71 -9.28 -27.29 -11.82
C ILE A 71 -8.85 -27.93 -13.15
N ASN A 72 -8.30 -27.12 -14.05
CA ASN A 72 -7.52 -27.54 -15.19
C ASN A 72 -6.17 -26.81 -15.15
N ARG A 73 -5.06 -27.52 -15.41
CA ARG A 73 -3.70 -26.98 -15.32
C ARG A 73 -2.91 -27.34 -16.57
N ASP A 74 -2.14 -26.39 -17.10
CA ASP A 74 -1.23 -26.62 -18.22
C ASP A 74 0.19 -26.98 -17.77
N ALA A 75 1.05 -27.34 -18.73
CA ALA A 75 2.43 -27.73 -18.47
C ALA A 75 3.33 -26.58 -17.96
N SER A 76 2.92 -25.33 -18.14
CA SER A 76 3.61 -24.15 -17.62
C SER A 76 3.16 -23.77 -16.20
N GLY A 77 2.24 -24.53 -15.61
CA GLY A 77 1.69 -24.25 -14.29
C GLY A 77 0.60 -23.19 -14.27
N GLY A 78 0.08 -22.78 -15.44
CA GLY A 78 -1.13 -21.96 -15.54
C GLY A 78 -2.36 -22.78 -15.15
N ALA A 79 -3.34 -22.15 -14.49
CA ALA A 79 -4.51 -22.85 -13.94
C ALA A 79 -5.82 -22.12 -14.21
N THR A 80 -6.88 -22.88 -14.49
CA THR A 80 -8.26 -22.40 -14.53
C THR A 80 -9.09 -23.21 -13.55
N VAL A 81 -9.73 -22.53 -12.60
CA VAL A 81 -10.52 -23.12 -11.53
C VAL A 81 -11.99 -22.71 -11.65
N ARG A 82 -12.89 -23.55 -11.17
CA ARG A 82 -14.34 -23.33 -11.22
C ARG A 82 -14.89 -23.00 -9.83
N ALA A 83 -15.59 -21.87 -9.73
CA ALA A 83 -16.42 -21.56 -8.57
C ALA A 83 -17.67 -22.45 -8.57
N ILE A 84 -18.09 -22.91 -7.39
CA ILE A 84 -19.28 -23.77 -7.24
C ILE A 84 -20.34 -23.05 -6.43
N ARG A 85 -21.57 -23.00 -6.96
CA ARG A 85 -22.69 -22.39 -6.25
C ARG A 85 -23.11 -23.25 -5.07
N LEU A 86 -23.41 -22.60 -3.94
CA LEU A 86 -23.99 -23.21 -2.76
C LEU A 86 -25.50 -23.36 -2.93
N ASP A 87 -26.01 -24.56 -2.66
CA ASP A 87 -27.45 -24.83 -2.60
C ASP A 87 -28.02 -24.64 -1.18
N GLU A 88 -27.14 -24.64 -0.17
CA GLU A 88 -27.48 -24.50 1.25
C GLU A 88 -26.50 -23.51 1.91
N PRO A 89 -26.92 -22.75 2.94
CA PRO A 89 -26.04 -21.81 3.63
C PRO A 89 -24.83 -22.51 4.27
N LEU A 90 -23.65 -21.90 4.15
CA LEU A 90 -22.42 -22.34 4.81
C LEU A 90 -22.38 -21.80 6.25
N ARG A 91 -22.03 -22.64 7.23
CA ARG A 91 -21.89 -22.21 8.62
C ARG A 91 -20.44 -21.89 8.93
N LEU A 92 -20.10 -20.60 8.85
CA LEU A 92 -18.73 -20.13 9.10
C LEU A 92 -18.27 -20.38 10.55
N ASP A 93 -17.62 -21.51 10.81
CA ASP A 93 -17.12 -21.92 12.13
C ASP A 93 -15.69 -22.49 12.10
N GLY A 94 -15.12 -22.66 10.91
CA GLY A 94 -13.79 -23.18 10.66
C GLY A 94 -13.76 -24.71 10.55
N VAL A 95 -14.88 -25.41 10.60
CA VAL A 95 -14.98 -26.87 10.48
C VAL A 95 -15.52 -27.20 9.10
N LEU A 96 -14.74 -27.92 8.29
CA LEU A 96 -15.14 -28.30 6.93
C LEU A 96 -16.06 -29.55 6.95
N ASP A 97 -17.23 -29.45 7.60
CA ASP A 97 -18.16 -30.58 7.79
C ASP A 97 -19.45 -30.51 6.97
N GLU A 98 -19.68 -29.42 6.21
CA GLU A 98 -20.82 -29.31 5.32
C GLU A 98 -20.79 -30.32 4.18
N PRO A 99 -21.97 -30.80 3.71
CA PRO A 99 -22.06 -31.77 2.63
C PRO A 99 -21.39 -31.34 1.31
N ILE A 100 -21.18 -30.04 1.09
CA ILE A 100 -20.50 -29.54 -0.11
C ILE A 100 -19.03 -30.00 -0.17
N TYR A 101 -18.33 -30.03 0.97
CA TYR A 101 -16.92 -30.43 1.06
C TYR A 101 -16.68 -31.91 0.75
N ALA A 102 -17.70 -32.74 0.94
CA ALA A 102 -17.67 -34.17 0.57
C ALA A 102 -18.10 -34.43 -0.88
N ARG A 103 -18.89 -33.53 -1.49
CA ARG A 103 -19.45 -33.69 -2.84
C ARG A 103 -18.58 -33.06 -3.94
N VAL A 104 -17.89 -31.97 -3.62
CA VAL A 104 -17.06 -31.21 -4.56
C VAL A 104 -15.60 -31.60 -4.37
N GLU A 105 -14.96 -32.05 -5.46
CA GLU A 105 -13.54 -32.37 -5.47
C GLU A 105 -12.71 -31.11 -5.17
N PRO A 106 -11.87 -31.10 -4.12
CA PRO A 106 -10.96 -29.99 -3.89
C PRO A 106 -9.92 -29.88 -5.00
N PHE A 107 -9.34 -28.69 -5.15
CA PHE A 107 -8.17 -28.50 -5.98
C PHE A 107 -6.96 -28.03 -5.16
N GLY A 108 -5.76 -28.32 -5.65
CA GLY A 108 -4.50 -28.02 -4.95
C GLY A 108 -3.30 -28.07 -5.88
N GLY A 109 -2.18 -28.60 -5.37
CA GLY A 109 -0.92 -28.76 -6.11
C GLY A 109 -0.20 -27.42 -6.29
N PHE A 110 0.10 -26.75 -5.18
CA PHE A 110 0.81 -25.47 -5.22
C PHE A 110 2.26 -25.69 -5.68
N ILE A 111 2.78 -24.69 -6.38
CA ILE A 111 4.13 -24.66 -6.95
C ILE A 111 4.96 -23.68 -6.14
N GLN A 112 6.12 -24.10 -5.68
CA GLN A 112 7.05 -23.25 -4.95
C GLN A 112 7.56 -22.13 -5.84
N GLN A 113 7.54 -20.91 -5.29
CA GLN A 113 8.40 -19.82 -5.74
C GLN A 113 9.73 -19.88 -4.99
N SER A 114 9.70 -20.16 -3.69
CA SER A 114 10.88 -20.26 -2.82
C SER A 114 10.69 -21.42 -1.85
N PRO A 115 11.75 -22.13 -1.43
CA PRO A 115 13.15 -21.96 -1.85
C PRO A 115 13.46 -22.49 -3.26
N ASP A 116 12.77 -23.54 -3.71
CA ASP A 116 13.07 -24.24 -4.95
C ASP A 116 12.05 -23.89 -6.05
N GLU A 117 12.37 -22.88 -6.86
CA GLU A 117 11.46 -22.40 -7.93
C GLU A 117 10.97 -23.54 -8.83
N GLY A 118 9.64 -23.68 -8.93
CA GLY A 118 9.00 -24.66 -9.79
C GLY A 118 8.81 -26.05 -9.16
N ALA A 119 9.38 -26.31 -7.98
CA ALA A 119 9.14 -27.55 -7.25
C ALA A 119 7.68 -27.63 -6.71
N PRO A 120 7.12 -28.83 -6.48
CA PRO A 120 5.87 -28.97 -5.74
C PRO A 120 6.01 -28.44 -4.31
N ALA A 121 4.94 -27.84 -3.76
CA ALA A 121 4.90 -27.47 -2.35
C ALA A 121 5.19 -28.67 -1.43
N THR A 122 5.92 -28.46 -0.34
CA THR A 122 6.27 -29.54 0.60
C THR A 122 5.08 -29.99 1.43
N GLU A 123 4.14 -29.08 1.69
CA GLU A 123 2.90 -29.34 2.42
C GLU A 123 1.69 -29.19 1.49
N GLY A 124 0.75 -30.14 1.57
CA GLY A 124 -0.46 -30.14 0.75
C GLY A 124 -1.42 -29.00 1.11
N THR A 125 -2.29 -28.62 0.17
CA THR A 125 -3.43 -27.75 0.46
C THR A 125 -4.58 -28.08 -0.49
N ASP A 126 -5.74 -28.41 0.09
CA ASP A 126 -6.99 -28.62 -0.62
C ASP A 126 -7.84 -27.36 -0.54
N ASN A 127 -8.45 -26.95 -1.65
CA ASN A 127 -9.15 -25.68 -1.76
C ASN A 127 -10.54 -25.84 -2.39
N TRP A 128 -11.47 -25.00 -1.95
CA TRP A 128 -12.80 -24.84 -2.51
C TRP A 128 -13.11 -23.35 -2.70
N ILE A 129 -13.61 -22.98 -3.87
CA ILE A 129 -14.16 -21.64 -4.14
C ILE A 129 -15.65 -21.80 -4.36
N LEU A 130 -16.43 -21.27 -3.42
CA LEU A 130 -17.86 -21.43 -3.37
C LEU A 130 -18.53 -20.06 -3.43
N PHE A 131 -19.81 -19.98 -3.79
CA PHE A 131 -20.53 -18.70 -3.76
C PHE A 131 -22.04 -18.91 -3.60
N ASP A 132 -22.73 -17.90 -3.10
CA ASP A 132 -24.19 -17.79 -3.10
C ASP A 132 -24.61 -16.41 -3.65
N ASP A 133 -25.83 -15.96 -3.34
CA ASP A 133 -26.34 -14.67 -3.78
C ASP A 133 -25.84 -13.48 -2.94
N GLU A 134 -25.00 -13.70 -1.92
CA GLU A 134 -24.50 -12.67 -1.02
C GLU A 134 -22.97 -12.57 -1.00
N SER A 135 -22.29 -13.71 -1.02
CA SER A 135 -20.85 -13.82 -0.78
C SER A 135 -20.17 -14.83 -1.69
N ILE A 136 -18.88 -14.58 -1.92
CA ILE A 136 -17.93 -15.60 -2.33
C ILE A 136 -17.27 -16.19 -1.06
N TYR A 137 -17.09 -17.49 -1.04
CA TYR A 137 -16.50 -18.23 0.06
C TYR A 137 -15.22 -18.94 -0.39
N VAL A 138 -14.24 -18.98 0.51
CA VAL A 138 -12.99 -19.71 0.31
C VAL A 138 -12.84 -20.69 1.45
N GLY A 139 -12.90 -21.98 1.12
CA GLY A 139 -12.58 -23.07 2.05
C GLY A 139 -11.19 -23.62 1.74
N ALA A 140 -10.40 -23.93 2.76
CA ALA A 140 -9.16 -24.66 2.57
C ALA A 140 -8.87 -25.63 3.70
N ARG A 141 -8.37 -26.82 3.34
CA ARG A 141 -7.73 -27.75 4.26
C ARG A 141 -6.23 -27.67 4.05
N VAL A 142 -5.54 -27.24 5.09
CA VAL A 142 -4.13 -26.91 5.07
C VAL A 142 -3.38 -27.95 5.86
N TYR A 143 -2.53 -28.73 5.19
CA TYR A 143 -1.78 -29.81 5.82
C TYR A 143 -0.48 -29.26 6.43
N GLU A 144 -0.07 -29.87 7.53
CA GLU A 144 1.19 -29.59 8.24
C GLU A 144 1.75 -30.93 8.76
N SER A 145 2.95 -31.32 8.31
CA SER A 145 3.60 -32.54 8.78
C SER A 145 4.23 -32.41 10.17
N VAL A 146 4.50 -31.17 10.61
CA VAL A 146 5.08 -30.86 11.92
C VAL A 146 3.99 -30.65 12.99
N PRO A 147 4.27 -30.94 14.28
CA PRO A 147 3.31 -30.74 15.35
C PRO A 147 2.95 -29.24 15.53
N GLU A 148 1.76 -28.96 16.06
CA GLU A 148 1.26 -27.58 16.29
C GLU A 148 2.21 -26.70 17.12
N SER A 149 3.06 -27.30 17.97
CA SER A 149 4.06 -26.56 18.75
C SER A 149 5.17 -25.92 17.91
N GLU A 150 5.33 -26.34 16.66
CA GLU A 150 6.33 -25.85 15.70
C GLU A 150 5.74 -24.88 14.67
N TRP A 151 4.42 -24.71 14.63
CA TRP A 151 3.77 -23.73 13.77
C TRP A 151 4.16 -22.30 14.19
N VAL A 152 4.47 -21.46 13.22
CA VAL A 152 4.80 -20.04 13.44
C VAL A 152 3.50 -19.23 13.37
N ALA A 153 2.74 -19.23 14.46
CA ALA A 153 1.46 -18.53 14.55
C ALA A 153 1.34 -17.76 15.87
N ASN A 154 1.79 -16.50 15.87
CA ASN A 154 1.91 -15.64 17.05
C ASN A 154 1.31 -14.23 16.88
N GLU A 155 0.70 -13.95 15.73
CA GLU A 155 -0.02 -12.71 15.49
C GLU A 155 -1.52 -12.99 15.29
N MET A 156 -2.34 -12.68 16.29
CA MET A 156 -3.79 -12.84 16.19
C MET A 156 -4.48 -11.58 15.68
N GLN A 157 -3.84 -10.41 15.76
CA GLN A 157 -4.49 -9.13 15.50
C GLN A 157 -4.84 -8.95 14.01
N ARG A 158 -6.08 -8.51 13.73
CA ARG A 158 -6.48 -8.05 12.40
C ARG A 158 -5.57 -6.92 11.89
N ASP A 159 -5.16 -7.03 10.63
CA ASP A 159 -4.36 -6.04 9.89
C ASP A 159 -3.00 -5.71 10.50
N SER A 160 -2.52 -6.52 11.45
CA SER A 160 -1.15 -6.37 11.92
C SER A 160 -0.18 -6.70 10.80
N PHE A 161 0.78 -5.81 10.57
CA PHE A 161 1.85 -6.05 9.59
C PHE A 161 2.63 -7.33 9.91
N ARG A 162 2.70 -7.74 11.18
CA ARG A 162 3.44 -8.93 11.61
C ARG A 162 2.83 -10.24 11.13
N ILE A 163 1.56 -10.25 10.71
CA ILE A 163 0.91 -11.48 10.23
C ILE A 163 1.72 -12.11 9.10
N ILE A 164 2.39 -11.31 8.26
CA ILE A 164 3.24 -11.81 7.17
C ILE A 164 4.33 -12.74 7.66
N ASN A 165 4.83 -12.56 8.88
CA ASN A 165 5.89 -13.35 9.48
C ASN A 165 5.39 -14.68 10.08
N ASN A 166 4.11 -14.99 9.90
CA ASN A 166 3.48 -16.23 10.37
C ASN A 166 3.17 -17.16 9.19
N ASP A 167 2.97 -18.43 9.54
CA ASP A 167 2.34 -19.41 8.67
C ASP A 167 1.01 -18.84 8.19
N GLY A 168 0.77 -18.94 6.89
CA GLY A 168 -0.28 -18.19 6.25
C GLY A 168 -0.95 -18.95 5.11
N TYR A 169 -2.22 -18.61 4.92
CA TYR A 169 -2.96 -18.92 3.70
C TYR A 169 -3.48 -17.61 3.13
N ILE A 170 -3.25 -17.37 1.84
CA ILE A 170 -3.67 -16.16 1.15
C ILE A 170 -4.49 -16.50 -0.09
N VAL A 171 -5.54 -15.73 -0.33
CA VAL A 171 -6.29 -15.69 -1.58
C VAL A 171 -6.27 -14.28 -2.14
N VAL A 172 -6.07 -14.17 -3.45
CA VAL A 172 -6.09 -12.91 -4.18
C VAL A 172 -7.05 -13.02 -5.35
N PHE A 173 -7.99 -12.09 -5.43
CA PHE A 173 -8.96 -11.98 -6.52
C PHE A 173 -8.68 -10.76 -7.39
N ASP A 174 -8.46 -10.98 -8.68
CA ASP A 174 -8.53 -9.95 -9.72
C ASP A 174 -9.97 -9.91 -10.25
N THR A 175 -10.81 -9.13 -9.57
CA THR A 175 -12.24 -8.99 -9.86
C THR A 175 -12.52 -8.13 -11.08
N PHE A 176 -11.50 -7.42 -11.58
CA PHE A 176 -11.55 -6.64 -12.80
C PHE A 176 -10.97 -7.39 -14.00
N TYR A 177 -10.50 -8.62 -13.82
CA TYR A 177 -9.80 -9.48 -14.78
C TYR A 177 -8.87 -8.72 -15.73
N ASP A 178 -8.19 -7.72 -15.19
CA ASP A 178 -7.29 -6.80 -15.91
C ASP A 178 -5.82 -7.15 -15.72
N ARG A 179 -5.57 -8.25 -14.98
CA ARG A 179 -4.28 -8.86 -14.71
C ARG A 179 -3.33 -7.93 -13.95
N ARG A 180 -3.86 -6.95 -13.22
CA ARG A 180 -3.05 -5.96 -12.49
C ARG A 180 -3.66 -5.40 -11.20
N ASN A 181 -4.99 -5.36 -11.06
CA ASN A 181 -5.67 -4.86 -9.86
C ASN A 181 -6.40 -6.00 -9.16
N GLY A 182 -6.45 -5.97 -7.83
CA GLY A 182 -7.12 -7.04 -7.11
C GLY A 182 -7.22 -6.81 -5.60
N PHE A 183 -7.76 -7.80 -4.92
CA PHE A 183 -7.98 -7.79 -3.48
C PHE A 183 -7.40 -9.05 -2.86
N ALA A 184 -6.56 -8.89 -1.84
CA ALA A 184 -5.91 -9.99 -1.15
C ALA A 184 -6.48 -10.16 0.25
N PHE A 185 -6.71 -11.41 0.65
CA PHE A 185 -7.21 -11.81 1.96
C PHE A 185 -6.30 -12.90 2.52
N ARG A 186 -5.78 -12.69 3.72
CA ARG A 186 -4.81 -13.57 4.37
C ARG A 186 -5.30 -13.95 5.74
N VAL A 187 -5.11 -15.22 6.10
CA VAL A 187 -5.40 -15.76 7.44
C VAL A 187 -4.22 -16.60 7.92
N ASN A 188 -4.10 -16.75 9.23
CA ASN A 188 -3.13 -17.66 9.86
C ASN A 188 -3.84 -18.72 10.73
N PRO A 189 -3.14 -19.75 11.20
CA PRO A 189 -3.77 -20.84 11.96
C PRO A 189 -4.50 -20.37 13.22
N ILE A 190 -4.08 -19.29 13.87
CA ILE A 190 -4.69 -18.77 15.11
C ILE A 190 -5.83 -17.77 14.88
N GLY A 191 -6.28 -17.62 13.62
CA GLY A 191 -7.44 -16.80 13.26
C GLY A 191 -7.13 -15.32 13.10
N GLY A 192 -5.85 -14.92 13.19
CA GLY A 192 -5.43 -13.60 12.72
C GLY A 192 -5.64 -13.49 11.23
N PHE A 193 -6.07 -12.31 10.78
CA PHE A 193 -6.39 -12.08 9.37
C PHE A 193 -6.02 -10.67 8.93
N SER A 194 -5.84 -10.48 7.63
CA SER A 194 -5.56 -9.16 7.04
C SER A 194 -6.05 -9.10 5.61
N ASP A 195 -6.32 -7.89 5.14
CA ASP A 195 -6.78 -7.63 3.79
C ASP A 195 -5.98 -6.50 3.13
N ARG A 196 -5.95 -6.49 1.79
CA ARG A 196 -5.21 -5.50 1.01
C ARG A 196 -5.82 -5.25 -0.35
N GLN A 197 -5.73 -4.01 -0.82
CA GLN A 197 -6.07 -3.63 -2.20
C GLN A 197 -4.79 -3.49 -3.03
N ILE A 198 -4.71 -4.25 -4.13
CA ILE A 198 -3.59 -4.22 -5.09
C ILE A 198 -3.96 -3.29 -6.23
N THR A 199 -3.07 -2.36 -6.57
CA THR A 199 -3.19 -1.49 -7.74
C THR A 199 -1.97 -1.65 -8.62
N ASP A 200 -2.17 -1.92 -9.92
CA ASP A 200 -1.12 -2.02 -10.93
C ASP A 200 0.04 -2.98 -10.58
N GLU A 201 -0.24 -4.12 -9.92
CA GLU A 201 0.77 -5.05 -9.32
C GLU A 201 1.84 -4.37 -8.44
N GLY A 202 1.54 -3.17 -7.95
CA GLY A 202 2.44 -2.37 -7.13
C GLY A 202 2.30 -2.69 -5.65
N ASP A 203 2.65 -1.70 -4.82
CA ASP A 203 2.47 -1.81 -3.37
C ASP A 203 1.01 -1.97 -3.00
N PRO A 204 0.63 -3.07 -2.34
CA PRO A 204 -0.73 -3.26 -1.92
C PRO A 204 -1.04 -2.30 -0.77
N ASN A 205 -2.14 -1.57 -0.93
CA ASN A 205 -2.73 -0.72 0.08
C ASN A 205 -3.28 -1.60 1.22
N ARG A 206 -2.60 -1.57 2.36
CA ARG A 206 -2.94 -2.34 3.58
C ARG A 206 -3.96 -1.64 4.46
N ASP A 207 -4.25 -0.38 4.17
CA ASP A 207 -5.22 0.42 4.92
C ASP A 207 -6.62 0.34 4.30
N TRP A 208 -6.77 -0.34 3.15
CA TRP A 208 -8.08 -0.77 2.67
C TRP A 208 -8.64 -1.79 3.65
N ASN A 209 -9.87 -1.59 4.13
CA ASN A 209 -10.45 -2.36 5.22
C ASN A 209 -11.91 -2.73 4.90
N PRO A 210 -12.17 -3.78 4.10
CA PRO A 210 -13.50 -4.23 3.71
C PRO A 210 -14.20 -4.99 4.84
N VAL A 211 -15.50 -5.20 4.67
CA VAL A 211 -16.29 -6.09 5.52
C VAL A 211 -16.17 -7.52 5.01
N TRP A 212 -15.56 -8.41 5.79
CA TRP A 212 -15.50 -9.85 5.58
C TRP A 212 -15.28 -10.57 6.91
N ASP A 213 -15.46 -11.90 6.93
CA ASP A 213 -15.20 -12.71 8.11
C ASP A 213 -14.45 -14.01 7.76
N SER A 214 -13.74 -14.54 8.73
CA SER A 214 -12.99 -15.80 8.58
C SER A 214 -12.97 -16.62 9.86
N ARG A 215 -12.92 -17.94 9.73
CA ARG A 215 -12.70 -18.87 10.84
C ARG A 215 -11.60 -19.86 10.49
N THR A 216 -10.87 -20.29 11.52
CA THR A 216 -9.88 -21.35 11.38
C THR A 216 -10.10 -22.46 12.38
N GLY A 217 -10.06 -23.69 11.91
CA GLY A 217 -10.20 -24.90 12.72
C GLY A 217 -8.88 -25.68 12.80
N ARG A 218 -8.87 -26.76 13.57
CA ARG A 218 -7.74 -27.68 13.69
C ARG A 218 -8.21 -29.09 13.39
N PHE A 219 -7.35 -29.88 12.78
CA PHE A 219 -7.56 -31.32 12.61
C PHE A 219 -6.23 -32.06 12.77
N ASP A 220 -6.28 -33.38 12.85
CA ASP A 220 -5.05 -34.19 12.90
C ASP A 220 -4.30 -34.08 11.57
N GLY A 221 -3.09 -33.50 11.61
CA GLY A 221 -2.27 -33.23 10.42
C GLY A 221 -2.45 -31.83 9.81
N GLY A 222 -3.08 -30.87 10.49
CA GLY A 222 -3.09 -29.48 10.03
C GLY A 222 -4.22 -28.60 10.56
N TRP A 223 -4.62 -27.61 9.76
CA TRP A 223 -5.64 -26.63 10.10
C TRP A 223 -6.56 -26.31 8.91
N THR A 224 -7.70 -25.70 9.19
CA THR A 224 -8.73 -25.40 8.19
C THR A 224 -8.98 -23.91 8.13
N VAL A 225 -9.43 -23.45 6.96
CA VAL A 225 -9.79 -22.06 6.68
C VAL A 225 -11.20 -22.03 6.11
N GLU A 226 -11.99 -21.10 6.61
CA GLU A 226 -13.18 -20.63 5.92
C GLU A 226 -13.17 -19.11 5.89
N MET A 227 -13.42 -18.54 4.71
CA MET A 227 -13.61 -17.10 4.52
C MET A 227 -14.97 -16.84 3.89
N ALA A 228 -15.67 -15.81 4.35
CA ALA A 228 -16.88 -15.28 3.74
C ALA A 228 -16.64 -13.82 3.34
N ILE A 229 -16.66 -13.55 2.04
CA ILE A 229 -16.38 -12.24 1.46
C ILE A 229 -17.64 -11.78 0.70
N PRO A 230 -18.45 -10.87 1.28
CA PRO A 230 -19.63 -10.34 0.62
C PRO A 230 -19.30 -9.63 -0.68
N PHE A 231 -20.08 -9.84 -1.74
CA PHE A 231 -19.87 -9.17 -3.03
C PHE A 231 -19.93 -7.65 -2.90
N LYS A 232 -20.79 -7.11 -2.03
CA LYS A 232 -20.89 -5.67 -1.72
C LYS A 232 -19.60 -5.07 -1.14
N SER A 233 -18.66 -5.89 -0.66
CA SER A 233 -17.36 -5.47 -0.13
C SER A 233 -16.28 -5.39 -1.22
N LEU A 234 -16.55 -5.94 -2.40
CA LEU A 234 -15.66 -5.96 -3.54
C LEU A 234 -16.19 -5.04 -4.65
N ARG A 235 -15.29 -4.45 -5.42
CA ARG A 235 -15.62 -3.79 -6.69
C ARG A 235 -15.31 -4.79 -7.81
N PHE A 236 -16.15 -4.89 -8.82
CA PHE A 236 -15.98 -5.87 -9.91
C PHE A 236 -16.61 -5.39 -11.22
N ARG A 237 -16.38 -6.13 -12.31
CA ARG A 237 -16.92 -5.77 -13.63
C ARG A 237 -18.47 -5.83 -13.63
N PRO A 238 -19.16 -4.90 -14.31
CA PRO A 238 -20.61 -5.01 -14.49
C PRO A 238 -21.00 -6.31 -15.22
N GLY A 239 -22.13 -6.90 -14.83
CA GLY A 239 -22.67 -8.14 -15.40
C GLY A 239 -22.85 -9.25 -14.35
N ALA A 240 -23.80 -10.17 -14.57
CA ALA A 240 -24.02 -11.29 -13.65
C ALA A 240 -22.95 -12.37 -13.81
N GLU A 241 -22.64 -12.79 -15.04
CA GLU A 241 -21.54 -13.72 -15.28
C GLU A 241 -20.20 -13.03 -15.07
N GLN A 242 -19.38 -13.59 -14.18
CA GLN A 242 -18.08 -13.06 -13.85
C GLN A 242 -16.96 -13.97 -14.36
N LEU A 243 -15.88 -13.33 -14.79
CA LEU A 243 -14.58 -13.95 -15.04
C LEU A 243 -13.57 -13.18 -14.20
N TRP A 244 -12.93 -13.83 -13.24
CA TRP A 244 -11.95 -13.22 -12.34
C TRP A 244 -10.59 -13.89 -12.45
N GLY A 245 -9.53 -13.19 -12.06
CA GLY A 245 -8.24 -13.82 -11.80
C GLY A 245 -8.21 -14.33 -10.36
N ILE A 246 -7.49 -15.42 -10.12
CA ILE A 246 -7.33 -16.00 -8.78
C ILE A 246 -5.91 -16.47 -8.55
N GLN A 247 -5.33 -16.06 -7.43
CA GLN A 247 -4.08 -16.60 -6.92
C GLN A 247 -4.32 -17.09 -5.49
N LEU A 248 -3.88 -18.31 -5.20
CA LEU A 248 -3.86 -18.85 -3.84
C LEU A 248 -2.40 -19.04 -3.44
N GLY A 249 -2.09 -18.87 -2.17
CA GLY A 249 -0.73 -18.96 -1.67
C GLY A 249 -0.62 -19.54 -0.28
N ARG A 250 0.52 -20.19 -0.03
CA ARG A 250 0.96 -20.74 1.25
C ARG A 250 2.28 -20.10 1.63
N ASP A 251 2.33 -19.64 2.87
CA ASP A 251 3.56 -19.22 3.53
C ASP A 251 3.83 -20.21 4.65
N ILE A 252 4.95 -20.93 4.58
CA ILE A 252 5.38 -21.90 5.59
C ILE A 252 6.69 -21.37 6.18
N ARG A 253 6.64 -20.84 7.39
CA ARG A 253 7.75 -20.05 7.95
C ARG A 253 8.83 -20.91 8.60
N SER A 254 8.54 -22.15 8.93
CA SER A 254 9.51 -23.11 9.49
C SER A 254 10.62 -23.49 8.50
N ASN A 255 10.29 -23.63 7.21
CA ASN A 255 11.25 -23.93 6.13
C ASN A 255 11.45 -22.76 5.14
N TYR A 256 10.78 -21.62 5.36
CA TYR A 256 10.80 -20.44 4.48
C TYR A 256 10.32 -20.75 3.05
N GLU A 257 9.27 -21.56 2.97
CA GLU A 257 8.61 -21.87 1.71
C GLU A 257 7.49 -20.88 1.41
N GLU A 258 7.46 -20.41 0.16
CA GLU A 258 6.36 -19.66 -0.42
C GLU A 258 5.91 -20.41 -1.68
N ALA A 259 4.66 -20.86 -1.69
CA ALA A 259 4.10 -21.65 -2.79
C ALA A 259 2.74 -21.11 -3.23
N TYR A 260 2.44 -21.18 -4.52
CA TYR A 260 1.27 -20.55 -5.11
C TYR A 260 0.49 -21.50 -6.03
N LEU A 261 -0.76 -21.17 -6.33
CA LEU A 261 -1.61 -21.96 -7.23
C LEU A 261 -0.97 -22.07 -8.62
N THR A 262 -0.44 -20.97 -9.15
CA THR A 262 0.27 -20.94 -10.44
C THR A 262 1.78 -20.80 -10.25
N ALA A 263 2.54 -21.15 -11.29
CA ALA A 263 3.99 -20.95 -11.27
C ALA A 263 4.32 -19.44 -11.29
N VAL A 264 5.17 -19.00 -10.36
CA VAL A 264 5.66 -17.61 -10.31
C VAL A 264 7.17 -17.61 -10.17
N PRO A 265 7.92 -16.92 -11.06
CA PRO A 265 9.37 -16.87 -10.96
C PRO A 265 9.80 -16.02 -9.75
N ILE A 266 10.94 -16.35 -9.14
CA ILE A 266 11.53 -15.62 -8.00
C ILE A 266 11.78 -14.15 -8.36
N SER A 267 12.16 -13.87 -9.61
CA SER A 267 12.40 -12.51 -10.11
C SER A 267 11.16 -11.62 -10.07
N ALA A 268 9.96 -12.21 -10.07
CA ALA A 268 8.73 -11.45 -9.99
C ALA A 268 8.46 -10.91 -8.57
N GLY A 269 9.31 -11.16 -7.57
CA GLY A 269 8.99 -10.77 -6.19
C GLY A 269 7.79 -11.56 -5.63
N PRO A 270 7.23 -11.19 -4.47
CA PRO A 270 6.15 -11.93 -3.80
C PRO A 270 5.00 -12.34 -4.74
N GLY A 271 4.95 -13.64 -5.06
CA GLY A 271 4.11 -14.17 -6.12
C GLY A 271 2.60 -14.03 -5.87
N GLN A 272 2.19 -13.90 -4.61
CA GLN A 272 0.81 -13.60 -4.23
C GLN A 272 0.24 -12.33 -4.90
N PHE A 273 1.07 -11.32 -5.20
CA PHE A 273 0.60 -10.05 -5.78
C PHE A 273 0.83 -9.95 -7.31
N ARG A 274 1.32 -11.03 -7.94
CA ARG A 274 1.54 -11.10 -9.38
C ARG A 274 0.30 -11.58 -10.12
N LEU A 275 -0.66 -10.68 -10.23
CA LEU A 275 -1.95 -10.91 -10.90
C LEU A 275 -1.81 -11.25 -12.40
N SER A 276 -0.71 -10.85 -13.03
CA SER A 276 -0.42 -11.13 -14.43
C SER A 276 -0.08 -12.58 -14.75
N VAL A 277 0.17 -13.40 -13.72
CA VAL A 277 0.33 -14.86 -13.82
C VAL A 277 -0.68 -15.61 -12.96
N ALA A 278 -1.66 -14.91 -12.38
CA ALA A 278 -2.72 -15.54 -11.60
C ALA A 278 -3.56 -16.47 -12.48
N GLY A 279 -4.12 -17.52 -11.87
CA GLY A 279 -5.07 -18.41 -12.54
C GLY A 279 -6.36 -17.68 -12.92
N THR A 280 -7.25 -18.42 -13.58
CA THR A 280 -8.56 -17.90 -14.02
C THR A 280 -9.68 -18.58 -13.24
N LEU A 281 -10.58 -17.79 -12.65
CA LEU A 281 -11.79 -18.25 -11.95
C LEU A 281 -13.00 -18.12 -12.87
N VAL A 282 -13.64 -19.25 -13.19
CA VAL A 282 -14.84 -19.33 -14.04
C VAL A 282 -16.05 -19.85 -13.26
N GLY A 283 -17.25 -19.68 -13.82
CA GLY A 283 -18.48 -20.23 -13.25
C GLY A 283 -19.03 -19.45 -12.06
N LEU A 284 -18.58 -18.21 -11.89
CA LEU A 284 -19.07 -17.30 -10.86
C LEU A 284 -20.23 -16.46 -11.43
N GLU A 285 -21.35 -16.44 -10.72
CA GLU A 285 -22.51 -15.61 -11.02
C GLU A 285 -22.78 -14.69 -9.83
N VAL A 286 -22.75 -13.38 -10.07
CA VAL A 286 -22.99 -12.37 -9.03
C VAL A 286 -24.39 -11.77 -9.14
N PRO A 287 -24.96 -11.27 -8.04
CA PRO A 287 -26.27 -10.61 -8.06
C PRO A 287 -26.28 -9.38 -8.96
N ALA A 288 -27.36 -9.21 -9.73
CA ALA A 288 -27.51 -8.11 -10.69
C ALA A 288 -27.47 -6.70 -10.06
N ASP A 289 -27.83 -6.57 -8.77
CA ASP A 289 -27.92 -5.30 -8.04
C ASP A 289 -26.93 -5.21 -6.86
N SER A 290 -25.70 -5.71 -7.03
CA SER A 290 -24.66 -5.67 -5.98
C SER A 290 -24.00 -4.28 -5.83
N ARG A 291 -24.79 -3.21 -5.79
CA ARG A 291 -24.29 -1.85 -5.55
C ARG A 291 -24.10 -1.61 -4.06
N THR A 292 -22.99 -0.97 -3.71
CA THR A 292 -22.67 -0.63 -2.33
C THR A 292 -23.37 0.68 -1.93
N PHE A 293 -24.15 0.66 -0.85
CA PHE A 293 -24.57 1.89 -0.16
C PHE A 293 -24.27 1.75 1.33
N GLU A 294 -23.38 2.60 1.83
CA GLU A 294 -22.92 2.55 3.22
C GLU A 294 -22.95 3.94 3.85
N ILE A 295 -23.33 3.98 5.11
CA ILE A 295 -23.32 5.19 5.94
C ILE A 295 -22.54 4.86 7.22
N LYS A 296 -21.53 5.65 7.54
CA LYS A 296 -20.67 5.47 8.69
C LYS A 296 -20.61 6.75 9.52
N PRO A 297 -21.59 7.01 10.41
CA PRO A 297 -21.44 8.04 11.42
C PRO A 297 -20.32 7.68 12.41
N TYR A 298 -19.70 8.73 12.94
CA TYR A 298 -18.78 8.61 14.06
C TYR A 298 -19.03 9.71 15.09
N ALA A 299 -18.66 9.42 16.33
CA ALA A 299 -18.58 10.38 17.41
C ALA A 299 -17.25 10.22 18.14
N ILE A 300 -16.66 11.33 18.54
CA ILE A 300 -15.42 11.36 19.30
C ILE A 300 -15.54 12.34 20.46
N GLY A 301 -14.99 11.95 21.60
CA GLY A 301 -14.82 12.81 22.77
C GLY A 301 -13.38 12.74 23.26
N SER A 302 -12.86 13.86 23.74
CA SER A 302 -11.52 13.94 24.30
C SER A 302 -11.44 14.77 25.58
N LEU A 303 -10.46 14.46 26.42
CA LEU A 303 -10.03 15.27 27.56
C LEU A 303 -8.55 15.57 27.40
N ASN A 304 -8.21 16.85 27.23
CA ASN A 304 -6.85 17.30 26.97
C ASN A 304 -6.29 18.07 28.17
N THR A 305 -5.04 17.82 28.49
CA THR A 305 -4.24 18.62 29.42
C THR A 305 -2.98 19.02 28.68
N ASP A 306 -2.67 20.30 28.68
CA ASP A 306 -1.44 20.83 28.09
C ASP A 306 -0.90 21.92 29.02
N ARG A 307 0.27 21.64 29.61
CA ARG A 307 0.98 22.52 30.54
C ARG A 307 1.95 23.45 29.81
N THR A 308 2.15 23.27 28.52
CA THR A 308 3.11 24.03 27.69
C THR A 308 2.46 25.26 27.03
N VAL A 309 1.14 25.25 26.84
CA VAL A 309 0.37 26.40 26.35
C VAL A 309 0.12 27.44 27.43
N VAL A 310 -0.11 28.70 27.01
CA VAL A 310 -0.39 29.82 27.91
C VAL A 310 -1.74 30.46 27.54
N PRO A 311 -2.77 30.43 28.42
CA PRO A 311 -2.77 29.78 29.74
C PRO A 311 -2.77 28.24 29.65
N PRO A 312 -2.17 27.52 30.64
CA PRO A 312 -2.23 26.07 30.69
C PRO A 312 -3.66 25.54 30.73
N ILE A 313 -3.94 24.48 29.99
CA ILE A 313 -5.24 23.80 29.99
C ILE A 313 -5.16 22.48 30.77
N SER A 314 -6.25 22.11 31.43
CA SER A 314 -6.30 20.91 32.28
C SER A 314 -7.66 20.26 32.19
N ASN A 315 -7.69 19.00 31.74
CA ASN A 315 -8.91 18.23 31.46
C ASN A 315 -9.93 19.01 30.64
N ASP A 316 -9.45 19.79 29.66
CA ASP A 316 -10.30 20.52 28.74
C ASP A 316 -11.03 19.53 27.83
N GLY A 317 -12.36 19.61 27.84
CA GLY A 317 -13.22 18.65 27.17
C GLY A 317 -13.57 19.13 25.77
N ASP A 318 -13.38 18.26 24.78
CA ASP A 318 -13.79 18.52 23.40
C ASP A 318 -14.55 17.31 22.84
N GLY A 319 -15.40 17.56 21.85
CA GLY A 319 -16.18 16.53 21.21
C GLY A 319 -16.64 16.94 19.82
N SER A 320 -16.60 15.98 18.90
CA SER A 320 -17.05 16.19 17.54
C SER A 320 -17.72 14.93 16.98
N GLY A 321 -18.35 15.07 15.83
CA GLY A 321 -18.96 13.96 15.13
C GLY A 321 -19.14 14.30 13.67
N GLY A 322 -19.14 13.27 12.85
CA GLY A 322 -19.27 13.42 11.40
C GLY A 322 -19.86 12.16 10.79
N VAL A 323 -19.95 12.17 9.47
CA VAL A 323 -20.52 11.06 8.72
C VAL A 323 -19.79 10.90 7.39
N ASP A 324 -19.49 9.64 7.08
CA ASP A 324 -19.01 9.23 5.77
C ASP A 324 -20.12 8.44 5.06
N VAL A 325 -20.31 8.68 3.78
CA VAL A 325 -21.28 8.00 2.93
C VAL A 325 -20.56 7.45 1.71
N LYS A 326 -20.78 6.16 1.42
CA LYS A 326 -20.26 5.49 0.23
C LYS A 326 -21.41 5.04 -0.65
N TYR A 327 -21.34 5.37 -1.93
CA TYR A 327 -22.35 5.03 -2.92
C TYR A 327 -21.72 4.50 -4.21
N GLY A 328 -21.98 3.24 -4.54
CA GLY A 328 -21.62 2.62 -5.81
C GLY A 328 -22.51 3.13 -6.93
N LEU A 329 -21.98 4.04 -7.77
CA LEU A 329 -22.65 4.50 -8.98
C LEU A 329 -22.83 3.36 -9.98
N THR A 330 -21.80 2.51 -10.07
CA THR A 330 -21.77 1.21 -10.75
C THR A 330 -20.97 0.22 -9.90
N GLU A 331 -20.90 -1.04 -10.31
CA GLU A 331 -20.17 -2.12 -9.60
C GLU A 331 -18.65 -1.85 -9.55
N ASN A 332 -18.14 -0.99 -10.43
CA ASN A 332 -16.74 -0.60 -10.55
C ASN A 332 -16.46 0.89 -10.33
N LEU A 333 -17.46 1.72 -10.02
CA LEU A 333 -17.32 3.18 -9.80
C LEU A 333 -18.03 3.62 -8.51
N THR A 334 -17.29 4.18 -7.57
CA THR A 334 -17.78 4.54 -6.24
C THR A 334 -17.60 6.02 -5.96
N ALA A 335 -18.65 6.66 -5.43
CA ALA A 335 -18.63 7.99 -4.89
C ALA A 335 -18.63 7.94 -3.35
N ASP A 336 -17.65 8.56 -2.73
CA ASP A 336 -17.52 8.73 -1.29
C ASP A 336 -17.76 10.20 -0.92
N PHE A 337 -18.50 10.44 0.15
CA PHE A 337 -18.77 11.76 0.68
C PHE A 337 -18.42 11.79 2.16
N THR A 338 -17.83 12.88 2.62
CA THR A 338 -17.51 13.09 4.03
C THR A 338 -18.07 14.44 4.48
N TYR A 339 -18.59 14.48 5.69
CA TYR A 339 -19.00 15.70 6.38
C TYR A 339 -18.37 15.73 7.77
N ASN A 340 -17.69 16.83 8.08
CA ASN A 340 -16.88 16.99 9.29
C ASN A 340 -15.95 15.78 9.48
N THR A 341 -14.98 15.60 8.58
CA THR A 341 -14.11 14.40 8.61
C THR A 341 -13.24 14.38 9.87
N ASP A 342 -12.98 13.20 10.40
CA ASP A 342 -12.18 13.06 11.62
C ASP A 342 -10.69 13.31 11.34
N PHE A 343 -10.06 14.17 12.14
CA PHE A 343 -8.62 14.39 12.16
C PHE A 343 -7.90 13.72 13.31
N ALA A 344 -8.64 13.24 14.32
CA ALA A 344 -8.04 12.67 15.49
C ALA A 344 -7.28 11.41 15.09
N GLN A 345 -5.95 11.54 15.08
CA GLN A 345 -5.05 10.44 14.95
C GLN A 345 -5.14 9.64 16.26
N VAL A 346 -5.90 8.55 16.24
CA VAL A 346 -5.90 7.57 17.35
C VAL A 346 -4.56 6.83 17.45
N GLU A 347 -3.72 6.92 16.41
CA GLU A 347 -2.36 6.39 16.38
C GLU A 347 -1.36 7.52 16.53
N VAL A 348 -0.48 7.42 17.54
CA VAL A 348 0.64 8.36 17.70
C VAL A 348 1.77 7.90 16.78
N ASP A 349 2.29 8.81 15.96
CA ASP A 349 3.49 8.57 15.17
C ASP A 349 4.68 8.34 16.13
N GLU A 350 5.44 7.26 15.93
CA GLU A 350 6.64 6.99 16.76
C GLU A 350 7.66 8.12 16.58
N GLN A 351 8.27 8.61 17.68
CA GLN A 351 9.30 9.62 17.53
C GLN A 351 10.52 9.02 16.83
N GLN A 352 10.93 9.65 15.74
CA GLN A 352 12.14 9.28 15.01
C GLN A 352 13.23 10.32 15.30
N ILE A 353 14.47 9.85 15.49
CA ILE A 353 15.63 10.74 15.52
C ILE A 353 15.87 11.19 14.07
N ASN A 354 15.64 12.47 13.81
CA ASN A 354 16.01 13.06 12.52
C ASN A 354 17.40 13.68 12.62
N LEU A 355 18.42 12.97 12.10
CA LEU A 355 19.79 13.49 12.02
C LEU A 355 20.06 14.21 10.68
N THR A 356 19.04 14.37 9.84
CA THR A 356 19.14 15.01 8.53
C THR A 356 18.56 16.41 8.56
N ARG A 357 18.93 17.25 7.59
CA ARG A 357 18.35 18.59 7.43
C ARG A 357 16.95 18.61 6.78
N PHE A 358 16.39 17.45 6.45
CA PHE A 358 15.14 17.32 5.71
C PHE A 358 13.98 16.93 6.61
N SER A 359 12.78 17.42 6.29
CA SER A 359 11.57 17.03 7.01
C SER A 359 11.23 15.56 6.78
N LEU A 360 10.72 14.91 7.83
CA LEU A 360 10.22 13.53 7.76
C LEU A 360 8.90 13.48 6.99
N PHE A 361 8.71 12.39 6.23
CA PHE A 361 7.45 12.08 5.57
C PHE A 361 6.58 11.23 6.49
N PHE A 362 5.37 11.70 6.82
CA PHE A 362 4.42 10.95 7.65
C PHE A 362 3.26 10.41 6.78
N PRO A 363 2.89 9.12 6.89
CA PRO A 363 1.85 8.53 6.04
C PRO A 363 0.44 9.08 6.33
N GLU A 364 -0.49 8.98 5.38
CA GLU A 364 -1.91 9.28 5.61
C GLU A 364 -2.53 8.22 6.55
N LYS A 365 -3.54 8.62 7.35
CA LYS A 365 -4.20 7.74 8.32
C LYS A 365 -5.73 7.85 8.32
N ARG A 366 -6.29 8.83 7.61
CA ARG A 366 -7.74 9.04 7.53
C ARG A 366 -8.34 8.15 6.45
N GLU A 367 -9.30 7.31 6.84
CA GLU A 367 -9.94 6.29 6.01
C GLU A 367 -10.47 6.85 4.67
N PHE A 368 -11.06 8.05 4.69
CA PHE A 368 -11.55 8.74 3.48
C PHE A 368 -10.48 8.94 2.39
N PHE A 369 -9.20 9.05 2.75
CA PHE A 369 -8.11 9.21 1.80
C PHE A 369 -7.38 7.91 1.47
N LEU A 370 -7.52 6.88 2.30
CA LEU A 370 -6.75 5.64 2.20
C LEU A 370 -7.32 4.66 1.18
N GLU A 371 -8.64 4.50 1.11
CA GLU A 371 -9.24 3.57 0.15
C GLU A 371 -8.98 4.02 -1.29
N SER A 372 -8.58 3.10 -2.19
CA SER A 372 -8.30 3.44 -3.60
C SER A 372 -7.26 4.56 -3.81
N GLN A 373 -6.41 4.85 -2.82
CA GLN A 373 -5.35 5.87 -2.91
C GLN A 373 -4.41 5.64 -4.10
N GLY A 374 -4.16 4.38 -4.47
CA GLY A 374 -3.32 4.00 -5.62
C GLY A 374 -3.85 4.46 -6.98
N ILE A 375 -5.11 4.89 -7.07
CA ILE A 375 -5.61 5.57 -8.28
C ILE A 375 -4.92 6.92 -8.46
N PHE A 376 -4.74 7.68 -7.36
CA PHE A 376 -4.16 9.02 -7.35
C PHE A 376 -2.63 9.03 -7.40
N ASP A 377 -1.99 7.86 -7.34
CA ASP A 377 -0.55 7.77 -7.52
C ASP A 377 -0.13 8.37 -8.88
N PHE A 378 0.82 9.28 -8.77
CA PHE A 378 1.48 9.99 -9.85
C PHE A 378 2.95 10.11 -9.48
N GLY A 379 3.85 10.12 -10.45
CA GLY A 379 5.23 10.53 -10.13
C GLY A 379 6.02 9.43 -9.42
N ARG A 380 5.34 8.39 -8.91
CA ARG A 380 5.96 7.25 -8.25
C ARG A 380 6.59 6.36 -9.31
N VAL A 381 7.92 6.40 -9.36
CA VAL A 381 8.68 5.20 -9.73
C VAL A 381 8.04 4.08 -8.93
N ALA A 382 7.66 2.98 -9.59
CA ALA A 382 7.66 1.71 -8.89
C ALA A 382 9.11 1.51 -8.45
N GLY A 383 9.50 2.18 -7.36
CA GLY A 383 10.84 2.02 -6.84
C GLY A 383 11.00 0.54 -6.53
N PHE A 384 12.18 0.21 -6.04
CA PHE A 384 12.37 -0.95 -5.18
C PHE A 384 11.39 -1.01 -3.96
N GLY A 385 10.42 -0.08 -3.87
CA GLY A 385 9.30 -0.04 -2.95
C GLY A 385 8.10 -0.89 -3.36
N GLY A 386 7.76 -1.02 -4.65
CA GLY A 386 6.63 -1.84 -5.11
C GLY A 386 6.87 -3.32 -4.80
N PHE A 387 5.98 -4.02 -4.09
CA PHE A 387 6.12 -5.45 -3.77
C PHE A 387 6.54 -6.35 -4.97
N GLY A 388 6.29 -5.96 -6.23
CA GLY A 388 6.79 -6.66 -7.41
C GLY A 388 8.29 -6.46 -7.74
N GLY A 389 8.88 -5.31 -7.41
CA GLY A 389 10.30 -5.00 -7.67
C GLY A 389 11.17 -5.28 -6.45
N SER A 390 11.06 -6.51 -5.94
CA SER A 390 11.79 -7.01 -4.79
C SER A 390 11.78 -6.05 -3.58
N ALA A 391 10.89 -6.35 -2.63
CA ALA A 391 11.14 -6.04 -1.21
C ALA A 391 12.59 -6.41 -0.79
N ARG A 392 13.24 -7.33 -1.53
CA ARG A 392 14.68 -7.64 -1.39
C ARG A 392 15.58 -6.44 -1.67
N ALA A 393 15.41 -5.60 -2.68
CA ALA A 393 16.35 -4.51 -2.92
C ALA A 393 16.28 -3.37 -1.88
N ILE A 394 15.13 -3.13 -1.23
CA ILE A 394 15.06 -2.21 -0.06
C ILE A 394 15.54 -2.89 1.22
N LEU A 395 15.23 -4.18 1.43
CA LEU A 395 15.84 -4.96 2.52
C LEU A 395 17.36 -5.09 2.31
N ASN A 396 17.83 -5.01 1.07
CA ASN A 396 19.21 -5.14 0.58
C ASN A 396 19.85 -3.79 0.21
N ALA A 397 19.24 -2.64 0.53
CA ALA A 397 19.89 -1.34 0.35
C ALA A 397 20.44 -0.84 1.68
N PRO A 398 21.66 -0.25 1.68
CA PRO A 398 22.28 0.32 2.87
C PRO A 398 21.32 1.26 3.62
N PRO A 399 21.25 1.19 4.96
CA PRO A 399 20.40 2.10 5.73
C PRO A 399 20.82 3.55 5.42
N GLY A 400 19.86 4.40 5.05
CA GLY A 400 20.14 5.77 4.59
C GLY A 400 20.09 5.97 3.07
N VAL A 401 20.12 4.91 2.25
CA VAL A 401 20.13 5.00 0.77
C VAL A 401 18.73 5.17 0.16
N PHE A 402 17.68 4.88 0.90
CA PHE A 402 16.29 5.21 0.52
C PHE A 402 15.59 6.01 1.60
N PRO A 403 15.74 7.33 1.64
CA PRO A 403 14.65 8.14 2.11
C PRO A 403 13.71 8.30 0.90
N PRO A 404 12.50 7.73 0.90
CA PRO A 404 11.54 8.04 -0.15
C PRO A 404 11.38 9.57 -0.17
N GLY A 405 11.46 10.18 -1.35
CA GLY A 405 10.82 11.48 -1.51
C GLY A 405 11.66 12.69 -1.87
N ASP A 406 12.81 12.54 -2.52
CA ASP A 406 13.30 13.67 -3.31
C ASP A 406 12.42 13.88 -4.55
N ALA A 407 11.88 12.80 -5.14
CA ALA A 407 10.83 12.90 -6.17
C ALA A 407 9.58 13.60 -5.60
N PRO A 408 9.15 14.74 -6.18
CA PRO A 408 7.94 15.41 -5.77
C PRO A 408 6.69 14.54 -5.90
N THR A 409 5.84 14.59 -4.88
CA THR A 409 4.48 14.06 -4.95
C THR A 409 3.55 15.19 -5.34
N LEU A 410 2.73 15.05 -6.38
CA LEU A 410 1.80 16.12 -6.79
C LEU A 410 0.54 16.21 -5.93
N PHE A 411 0.13 15.09 -5.32
CA PHE A 411 -1.02 15.02 -4.42
C PHE A 411 -0.64 14.25 -3.16
N PHE A 412 -0.64 14.94 -2.02
CA PHE A 412 -0.40 14.36 -0.71
C PHE A 412 -1.52 14.77 0.24
N SER A 413 -2.49 13.86 0.43
CA SER A 413 -3.74 14.13 1.15
C SER A 413 -3.52 14.64 2.58
N ARG A 414 -2.43 14.25 3.25
CA ARG A 414 -2.12 14.68 4.63
C ARG A 414 -1.94 16.19 4.74
N ARG A 415 -1.61 16.91 3.65
CA ARG A 415 -1.60 18.38 3.64
C ARG A 415 -2.99 19.02 3.69
N ILE A 416 -4.04 18.29 3.31
CA ILE A 416 -5.41 18.82 3.33
C ILE A 416 -5.92 18.82 4.77
N GLY A 417 -6.29 20.01 5.24
CA GLY A 417 -6.72 20.23 6.62
C GLY A 417 -5.58 20.44 7.61
N LEU A 418 -4.38 20.80 7.11
CA LEU A 418 -3.28 21.32 7.91
C LEU A 418 -2.85 22.69 7.39
N ASP A 419 -2.44 23.58 8.30
CA ASP A 419 -1.78 24.84 7.96
C ASP A 419 -0.26 24.64 7.73
N GLN A 420 0.47 25.73 7.40
CA GLN A 420 1.92 25.69 7.20
C GLN A 420 2.71 25.27 8.46
N GLY A 421 2.14 25.45 9.65
CA GLY A 421 2.72 25.05 10.92
C GLY A 421 2.33 23.64 11.36
N GLY A 422 1.56 22.90 10.55
CA GLY A 422 1.06 21.56 10.90
C GLY A 422 -0.12 21.57 11.87
N ARG A 423 -0.74 22.72 12.13
CA ARG A 423 -1.95 22.82 12.95
C ARG A 423 -3.17 22.42 12.13
N THR A 424 -4.12 21.77 12.78
CA THR A 424 -5.36 21.29 12.16
C THR A 424 -6.24 22.46 11.69
N VAL A 425 -6.69 22.38 10.45
CA VAL A 425 -7.75 23.22 9.87
C VAL A 425 -8.94 22.31 9.57
N PRO A 426 -10.13 22.56 10.14
CA PRO A 426 -11.29 21.69 9.94
C PRO A 426 -11.62 21.49 8.46
N ILE A 427 -11.98 20.26 8.08
CA ILE A 427 -12.57 19.92 6.78
C ILE A 427 -14.09 19.91 6.99
N LEU A 428 -14.76 20.85 6.35
CA LEU A 428 -16.22 20.97 6.42
C LEU A 428 -16.90 19.79 5.73
N GLY A 429 -16.35 19.40 4.59
CA GLY A 429 -16.79 18.24 3.85
C GLY A 429 -16.08 18.11 2.51
N GLY A 430 -16.36 17.02 1.82
CA GLY A 430 -15.79 16.74 0.53
C GLY A 430 -16.39 15.53 -0.15
N GLY A 431 -16.09 15.40 -1.43
CA GLY A 431 -16.48 14.27 -2.25
C GLY A 431 -15.27 13.67 -2.95
N ARG A 432 -15.31 12.35 -3.13
CA ARG A 432 -14.36 11.58 -3.91
C ARG A 432 -15.11 10.65 -4.85
N LEU A 433 -14.62 10.50 -6.07
CA LEU A 433 -15.11 9.56 -7.06
C LEU A 433 -13.94 8.70 -7.53
N THR A 434 -14.02 7.38 -7.39
CA THR A 434 -12.95 6.46 -7.77
C THR A 434 -13.49 5.20 -8.42
N GLY A 435 -12.79 4.70 -9.44
CA GLY A 435 -13.16 3.43 -10.05
C GLY A 435 -12.58 3.22 -11.44
N LYS A 436 -13.17 2.27 -12.16
CA LYS A 436 -12.81 1.93 -13.54
C LYS A 436 -13.96 2.15 -14.50
N VAL A 437 -13.63 2.63 -15.70
CA VAL A 437 -14.54 2.78 -16.85
C VAL A 437 -13.83 2.24 -18.09
N GLY A 438 -14.12 1.00 -18.47
CA GLY A 438 -13.34 0.28 -19.49
C GLY A 438 -11.87 0.16 -19.07
N ASP A 439 -10.96 0.49 -19.99
CA ASP A 439 -9.50 0.46 -19.75
C ASP A 439 -8.98 1.67 -18.93
N PHE A 440 -9.87 2.53 -18.45
CA PHE A 440 -9.49 3.73 -17.71
C PHE A 440 -9.76 3.59 -16.21
N SER A 441 -8.76 3.91 -15.40
CA SER A 441 -8.97 4.20 -13.98
C SER A 441 -9.16 5.70 -13.79
N VAL A 442 -10.20 6.09 -13.07
CA VAL A 442 -10.57 7.50 -12.85
C VAL A 442 -10.62 7.82 -11.37
N GLY A 443 -10.13 8.99 -11.02
CA GLY A 443 -10.12 9.54 -9.67
C GLY A 443 -10.45 11.02 -9.68
N ALA A 444 -11.41 11.46 -8.86
CA ALA A 444 -11.69 12.87 -8.63
C ALA A 444 -11.89 13.12 -7.14
N ILE A 445 -11.35 14.22 -6.61
CA ILE A 445 -11.54 14.67 -5.23
C ILE A 445 -11.85 16.16 -5.25
N ASN A 446 -12.80 16.60 -4.42
CA ASN A 446 -13.01 17.99 -4.08
C ASN A 446 -13.32 18.12 -2.58
N ILE A 447 -12.52 18.90 -1.86
CA ILE A 447 -12.62 19.05 -0.39
C ILE A 447 -12.55 20.52 -0.01
N GLN A 448 -13.42 20.93 0.91
CA GLN A 448 -13.46 22.27 1.47
C GLN A 448 -12.95 22.26 2.90
N THR A 449 -11.97 23.12 3.20
CA THR A 449 -11.55 23.43 4.58
C THR A 449 -12.16 24.73 5.06
N ASP A 450 -12.30 24.87 6.37
CA ASP A 450 -12.76 26.10 7.02
C ASP A 450 -11.65 27.14 7.14
N ASP A 451 -11.96 28.31 7.70
CA ASP A 451 -10.97 29.25 8.20
C ASP A 451 -10.34 28.77 9.52
N ALA A 452 -9.13 29.23 9.81
CA ALA A 452 -8.54 29.09 11.14
C ALA A 452 -7.90 30.41 11.53
N ARG A 453 -8.64 31.19 12.34
CA ARG A 453 -8.27 32.56 12.75
C ARG A 453 -6.98 32.65 13.56
N THR A 454 -6.59 31.56 14.23
CA THR A 454 -5.33 31.47 14.98
C THR A 454 -4.12 31.23 14.07
N SER A 455 -4.34 30.90 12.78
CA SER A 455 -3.31 30.58 11.80
C SER A 455 -3.37 31.39 10.50
N ASP A 456 -4.27 32.38 10.41
CA ASP A 456 -4.59 33.11 9.18
C ASP A 456 -4.94 32.20 7.98
N ALA A 457 -5.37 30.96 8.24
CA ALA A 457 -5.78 30.05 7.19
C ALA A 457 -7.14 30.48 6.64
N LEU A 458 -7.21 30.69 5.32
CA LEU A 458 -8.44 31.04 4.61
C LEU A 458 -9.20 29.79 4.18
N PRO A 459 -10.55 29.86 4.07
CA PRO A 459 -11.35 28.77 3.51
C PRO A 459 -10.83 28.39 2.13
N THR A 460 -10.48 27.10 1.96
CA THR A 460 -9.77 26.63 0.76
C THR A 460 -10.43 25.39 0.19
N ASN A 461 -10.59 25.38 -1.14
CA ASN A 461 -10.98 24.21 -1.92
C ASN A 461 -9.76 23.52 -2.50
N PHE A 462 -9.73 22.20 -2.33
CA PHE A 462 -8.72 21.29 -2.86
C PHE A 462 -9.36 20.38 -3.88
N SER A 463 -8.98 20.52 -5.14
CA SER A 463 -9.47 19.67 -6.23
C SER A 463 -8.35 18.83 -6.82
N VAL A 464 -8.63 17.55 -7.07
CA VAL A 464 -7.69 16.63 -7.73
C VAL A 464 -8.45 15.84 -8.79
N LEU A 465 -7.88 15.73 -9.98
CA LEU A 465 -8.39 14.88 -11.06
C LEU A 465 -7.27 13.98 -11.55
N ARG A 466 -7.57 12.70 -11.73
CA ARG A 466 -6.63 11.68 -12.15
C ARG A 466 -7.29 10.74 -13.16
N VAL A 467 -6.61 10.50 -14.26
CA VAL A 467 -7.00 9.49 -15.24
C VAL A 467 -5.77 8.65 -15.58
N LYS A 468 -5.90 7.33 -15.49
CA LYS A 468 -4.91 6.36 -15.95
C LYS A 468 -5.55 5.52 -17.04
N ARG A 469 -4.79 5.21 -18.08
CA ARG A 469 -5.18 4.26 -19.12
C ARG A 469 -4.24 3.07 -19.07
N ASP A 470 -4.83 1.90 -18.96
CA ASP A 470 -4.13 0.63 -19.09
C ASP A 470 -3.72 0.42 -20.55
N ILE A 471 -2.46 0.07 -20.76
CA ILE A 471 -1.90 -0.26 -22.07
C ILE A 471 -1.05 -1.52 -21.96
N LEU A 472 -1.04 -2.36 -23.00
CA LEU A 472 -0.35 -3.65 -22.94
C LEU A 472 -0.81 -4.50 -21.72
N ARG A 473 -0.07 -5.56 -21.38
CA ARG A 473 -0.45 -6.45 -20.26
C ARG A 473 -0.26 -5.81 -18.90
N ARG A 474 0.83 -5.06 -18.71
CA ARG A 474 1.31 -4.56 -17.41
C ARG A 474 1.77 -3.09 -17.44
N SER A 475 1.40 -2.34 -18.48
CA SER A 475 1.84 -0.96 -18.66
C SER A 475 0.68 0.03 -18.51
N ARG A 476 0.98 1.29 -18.23
CA ARG A 476 -0.02 2.35 -18.06
C ARG A 476 0.56 3.71 -18.44
N VAL A 477 -0.33 4.60 -18.84
CA VAL A 477 -0.05 6.04 -18.97
C VAL A 477 -1.13 6.81 -18.23
N GLY A 478 -0.81 8.00 -17.72
CA GLY A 478 -1.78 8.79 -16.97
C GLY A 478 -1.54 10.28 -17.03
N ALA A 479 -2.56 11.01 -16.60
CA ALA A 479 -2.53 12.44 -16.37
C ALA A 479 -3.10 12.79 -15.00
N ILE A 480 -2.56 13.81 -14.33
CA ILE A 480 -3.08 14.35 -13.07
C ILE A 480 -3.20 15.88 -13.15
N PHE A 481 -4.21 16.41 -12.47
CA PHE A 481 -4.39 17.82 -12.22
C PHE A 481 -4.70 18.04 -10.74
N THR A 482 -4.05 19.03 -10.13
CA THR A 482 -4.36 19.47 -8.77
C THR A 482 -4.59 20.98 -8.75
N ASN A 483 -5.53 21.43 -7.91
CA ASN A 483 -5.87 22.84 -7.75
C ASN A 483 -6.19 23.17 -6.31
N ARG A 484 -5.41 24.08 -5.73
CA ARG A 484 -5.68 24.73 -4.44
C ARG A 484 -6.24 26.12 -4.72
N SER A 485 -7.48 26.39 -4.32
CA SER A 485 -8.18 27.63 -4.68
C SER A 485 -7.56 28.89 -4.09
N VAL A 486 -6.85 28.75 -2.96
CA VAL A 486 -6.14 29.84 -2.28
C VAL A 486 -4.67 29.42 -2.14
N SER A 487 -3.80 30.09 -2.88
CA SER A 487 -2.36 29.83 -2.83
C SER A 487 -1.76 30.27 -1.50
N THR A 488 -0.75 29.54 -1.06
CA THR A 488 0.02 29.88 0.13
C THR A 488 1.08 30.97 -0.12
N ARG A 489 1.28 31.38 -1.38
CA ARG A 489 2.31 32.36 -1.79
C ARG A 489 1.75 33.73 -2.16
N GLY A 490 0.45 33.87 -2.39
CA GLY A 490 -0.18 35.14 -2.74
C GLY A 490 -1.59 34.98 -3.29
N ASP A 491 -2.17 36.08 -3.77
CA ASP A 491 -3.53 36.09 -4.31
C ASP A 491 -3.64 35.22 -5.57
N GLY A 492 -4.58 34.27 -5.54
CA GLY A 492 -4.87 33.36 -6.65
C GLY A 492 -4.86 31.89 -6.24
N ALA A 493 -4.88 31.01 -7.23
CA ALA A 493 -4.86 29.56 -7.05
C ALA A 493 -3.47 28.98 -7.37
N ASN A 494 -3.10 27.89 -6.69
CA ASN A 494 -1.97 27.06 -7.08
C ASN A 494 -2.46 25.84 -7.86
N GLN A 495 -1.88 25.61 -9.03
CA GLN A 495 -2.27 24.51 -9.92
C GLN A 495 -1.06 23.68 -10.30
N ALA A 496 -1.21 22.35 -10.32
CA ALA A 496 -0.19 21.45 -10.86
C ALA A 496 -0.81 20.52 -11.90
N TYR A 497 -0.03 20.25 -12.95
CA TYR A 497 -0.39 19.36 -14.05
C TYR A 497 0.74 18.36 -14.25
N GLY A 498 0.41 17.11 -14.50
CA GLY A 498 1.42 16.09 -14.75
C GLY A 498 0.96 15.01 -15.71
N LEU A 499 1.92 14.45 -16.45
CA LEU A 499 1.77 13.25 -17.26
C LEU A 499 2.79 12.22 -16.79
N ASP A 500 2.38 10.95 -16.69
CA ASP A 500 3.24 9.86 -16.24
C ASP A 500 3.03 8.59 -17.06
N GLY A 501 4.05 7.72 -17.06
CA GLY A 501 4.04 6.43 -17.73
C GLY A 501 4.83 5.41 -16.95
N SER A 502 4.30 4.18 -16.90
CA SER A 502 4.96 3.01 -16.34
C SER A 502 4.83 1.88 -17.32
N PHE A 503 5.96 1.39 -17.81
CA PHE A 503 6.04 0.36 -18.84
C PHE A 503 6.78 -0.84 -18.30
N SER A 504 6.06 -1.93 -18.07
CA SER A 504 6.61 -3.20 -17.61
C SER A 504 6.59 -4.21 -18.76
N PHE A 505 7.77 -4.71 -19.10
CA PHE A 505 8.02 -5.70 -20.15
C PHE A 505 8.64 -6.95 -19.54
N TYR A 506 8.27 -8.12 -20.07
CA TYR A 506 8.68 -9.41 -19.52
C TYR A 506 8.31 -9.49 -18.03
N ASP A 507 9.12 -10.18 -17.22
CA ASP A 507 8.91 -10.27 -15.77
C ASP A 507 9.70 -9.22 -14.97
N ASN A 508 10.76 -8.66 -15.55
CA ASN A 508 11.81 -7.96 -14.82
C ASN A 508 12.33 -6.66 -15.48
N VAL A 509 11.75 -6.19 -16.58
CA VAL A 509 12.19 -4.92 -17.22
C VAL A 509 11.11 -3.86 -17.02
N ASN A 510 11.45 -2.78 -16.32
CA ASN A 510 10.53 -1.67 -16.11
C ASN A 510 11.16 -0.35 -16.55
N MET A 511 10.33 0.49 -17.18
CA MET A 511 10.65 1.86 -17.52
C MET A 511 9.57 2.76 -16.93
N TYR A 512 10.00 3.85 -16.31
CA TYR A 512 9.10 4.77 -15.65
C TYR A 512 9.50 6.20 -16.00
N GLY A 513 8.51 7.09 -16.08
CA GLY A 513 8.81 8.52 -16.12
C GLY A 513 7.60 9.40 -15.94
N TYR A 514 7.87 10.65 -15.57
CA TYR A 514 6.84 11.70 -15.54
C TYR A 514 7.40 13.04 -15.98
N TYR A 515 6.48 13.91 -16.36
CA TYR A 515 6.71 15.35 -16.51
C TYR A 515 5.59 16.08 -15.80
N ALA A 516 5.94 17.08 -15.00
CA ALA A 516 5.01 17.89 -14.23
C ALA A 516 5.36 19.37 -14.31
N ARG A 517 4.34 20.22 -14.18
CA ARG A 517 4.49 21.68 -14.15
C ARG A 517 3.52 22.29 -13.14
N THR A 518 3.96 23.36 -12.49
CA THR A 518 3.14 24.12 -11.53
C THR A 518 2.90 25.55 -12.02
N ASN A 519 1.71 26.07 -11.74
CA ASN A 519 1.37 27.47 -11.91
C ASN A 519 1.09 28.03 -10.51
N THR A 520 1.98 28.89 -10.03
CA THR A 520 1.89 29.50 -8.70
C THR A 520 1.99 31.02 -8.86
N PRO A 521 1.08 31.81 -8.26
CA PRO A 521 1.18 33.26 -8.26
C PRO A 521 2.56 33.73 -7.78
N GLY A 522 3.19 34.61 -8.55
CA GLY A 522 4.50 35.20 -8.22
C GLY A 522 5.72 34.31 -8.51
N LEU A 523 5.56 33.08 -9.00
CA LEU A 523 6.68 32.21 -9.37
C LEU A 523 6.68 31.93 -10.89
N GLU A 524 7.70 32.41 -11.59
CA GLU A 524 7.84 32.28 -13.05
C GLU A 524 9.16 31.62 -13.46
N GLY A 525 9.11 30.79 -14.53
CA GLY A 525 10.27 30.07 -15.08
C GLY A 525 10.80 28.96 -14.17
N ARG A 526 11.38 27.89 -14.73
CA ARG A 526 11.86 26.72 -13.97
C ARG A 526 10.80 26.17 -12.99
N ASN A 527 9.57 26.07 -13.47
CA ASN A 527 8.40 25.62 -12.70
C ASN A 527 7.96 24.21 -13.09
N GLU A 528 8.88 23.44 -13.66
CA GLU A 528 8.74 22.06 -14.10
C GLU A 528 9.58 21.08 -13.28
N SER A 529 9.15 19.82 -13.30
CA SER A 529 9.89 18.69 -12.75
C SER A 529 9.68 17.47 -13.65
N TYR A 530 10.70 16.64 -13.81
CA TYR A 530 10.60 15.39 -14.56
C TYR A 530 11.47 14.31 -13.95
N GLN A 531 11.09 13.06 -14.19
CA GLN A 531 11.87 11.90 -13.83
C GLN A 531 11.85 10.88 -14.95
N ALA A 532 12.95 10.17 -15.14
CA ALA A 532 13.05 8.99 -15.98
C ALA A 532 13.84 7.91 -15.23
N ALA A 533 13.28 6.72 -15.15
CA ALA A 533 13.88 5.58 -14.47
C ALA A 533 13.79 4.31 -15.33
N PHE A 534 14.81 3.48 -15.23
CA PHE A 534 14.89 2.16 -15.82
C PHE A 534 15.29 1.17 -14.73
N SER A 535 14.54 0.09 -14.55
CA SER A 535 14.93 -1.02 -13.69
C SER A 535 14.98 -2.35 -14.45
N TYR A 536 15.99 -3.14 -14.11
CA TYR A 536 16.10 -4.56 -14.41
C TYR A 536 16.11 -5.32 -13.08
N GLU A 537 15.11 -6.17 -12.86
CA GLU A 537 14.80 -6.84 -11.59
C GLU A 537 14.98 -8.35 -11.70
N GLY A 538 16.15 -8.81 -12.15
CA GLY A 538 16.48 -10.24 -12.18
C GLY A 538 16.87 -10.79 -10.81
N ASP A 539 16.71 -12.11 -10.60
CA ASP A 539 17.14 -12.76 -9.35
C ASP A 539 18.67 -12.69 -9.19
N LEU A 540 19.43 -13.00 -10.25
CA LEU A 540 20.90 -12.99 -10.21
C LEU A 540 21.51 -11.58 -10.36
N TYR A 541 20.95 -10.74 -11.23
CA TYR A 541 21.44 -9.40 -11.50
C TYR A 541 20.30 -8.40 -11.39
N GLY A 542 20.58 -7.25 -10.77
CA GLY A 542 19.66 -6.12 -10.75
C GLY A 542 20.37 -4.82 -11.13
N LEU A 543 19.65 -3.93 -11.80
CA LEU A 543 20.12 -2.61 -12.21
C LEU A 543 18.98 -1.61 -12.05
N LEU A 544 19.25 -0.45 -11.45
CA LEU A 544 18.38 0.72 -11.50
C LEU A 544 19.20 1.91 -11.97
N VAL A 545 18.66 2.64 -12.94
CA VAL A 545 19.15 3.95 -13.36
C VAL A 545 17.98 4.92 -13.23
N ASP A 546 18.16 5.99 -12.47
CA ASP A 546 17.15 7.01 -12.23
C ASP A 546 17.74 8.40 -12.42
N HIS A 547 16.99 9.27 -13.08
CA HIS A 547 17.34 10.67 -13.24
C HIS A 547 16.11 11.54 -12.95
N LEU A 548 16.27 12.50 -12.06
CA LEU A 548 15.22 13.39 -11.57
C LEU A 548 15.70 14.84 -11.64
N GLN A 549 14.83 15.74 -12.09
CA GLN A 549 15.04 17.19 -11.99
C GLN A 549 13.83 17.86 -11.35
N VAL A 550 14.08 18.79 -10.44
CA VAL A 550 13.08 19.68 -9.84
C VAL A 550 13.53 21.11 -10.03
N GLY A 551 12.77 21.90 -10.79
CA GLY A 551 13.07 23.30 -11.01
C GLY A 551 12.87 24.16 -9.75
N ARG A 552 13.65 25.23 -9.62
CA ARG A 552 13.59 26.17 -8.49
C ARG A 552 12.21 26.66 -8.08
N ASN A 553 11.32 26.87 -9.06
CA ASN A 553 10.00 27.45 -8.85
C ASN A 553 8.89 26.42 -8.98
N PHE A 554 9.23 25.13 -9.07
CA PHE A 554 8.24 24.06 -9.05
C PHE A 554 7.66 23.95 -7.64
N ASN A 555 6.36 24.21 -7.47
CA ASN A 555 5.72 24.30 -6.16
C ASN A 555 4.29 23.68 -6.17
N PRO A 556 4.15 22.36 -5.96
CA PRO A 556 2.86 21.71 -5.81
C PRO A 556 2.35 21.87 -4.36
N GLU A 557 1.48 22.85 -4.10
CA GLU A 557 1.08 23.18 -2.72
C GLU A 557 0.21 22.09 -2.05
N ILE A 558 -0.53 21.30 -2.84
CA ILE A 558 -1.25 20.09 -2.38
C ILE A 558 -0.31 18.87 -2.25
N GLY A 559 0.85 18.94 -2.90
CA GLY A 559 1.82 17.86 -3.02
C GLY A 559 2.78 17.73 -1.82
N PHE A 560 3.94 17.12 -2.03
CA PHE A 560 5.04 17.09 -1.06
C PHE A 560 6.38 17.15 -1.80
N MET A 561 7.31 17.93 -1.26
CA MET A 561 8.69 18.06 -1.77
C MET A 561 9.64 18.15 -0.59
N ARG A 562 10.78 17.47 -0.68
CA ARG A 562 11.85 17.54 0.33
C ARG A 562 12.96 18.51 -0.04
N ARG A 563 13.24 18.66 -1.34
CA ARG A 563 14.28 19.53 -1.89
C ARG A 563 13.72 20.34 -3.07
N GLU A 564 14.28 21.51 -3.27
CA GLU A 564 13.98 22.43 -4.38
C GLU A 564 15.26 22.66 -5.20
N ASP A 565 15.12 23.06 -6.47
CA ASP A 565 16.21 23.44 -7.39
C ASP A 565 17.38 22.44 -7.47
N PHE A 566 17.10 21.19 -7.87
CA PHE A 566 18.13 20.15 -7.94
C PHE A 566 17.97 19.20 -9.14
N ARG A 567 19.08 18.52 -9.45
CA ARG A 567 19.17 17.38 -10.36
C ARG A 567 19.77 16.21 -9.62
N ARG A 568 19.18 15.03 -9.75
CA ARG A 568 19.64 13.78 -9.16
C ARG A 568 19.89 12.75 -10.24
N SER A 569 21.02 12.07 -10.15
CA SER A 569 21.34 10.89 -10.94
C SER A 569 21.66 9.75 -9.97
N TYR A 570 20.92 8.67 -10.07
CA TYR A 570 21.07 7.51 -9.21
C TYR A 570 21.30 6.26 -10.04
N VAL A 571 22.31 5.48 -9.65
CA VAL A 571 22.59 4.17 -10.23
C VAL A 571 22.75 3.16 -9.12
N TYR A 572 22.08 2.02 -9.24
CA TYR A 572 22.26 0.87 -8.36
C TYR A 572 22.49 -0.37 -9.20
N ALA A 573 23.45 -1.20 -8.81
CA ALA A 573 23.66 -2.51 -9.39
C ALA A 573 23.80 -3.56 -8.30
N GLN A 574 23.29 -4.75 -8.56
CA GLN A 574 23.44 -5.89 -7.65
C GLN A 574 23.79 -7.18 -8.39
N PHE A 575 24.48 -8.06 -7.68
CA PHE A 575 24.74 -9.45 -8.05
C PHE A 575 24.38 -10.35 -6.87
N SER A 576 23.48 -11.32 -7.08
CA SER A 576 22.88 -12.10 -5.99
C SER A 576 22.84 -13.61 -6.22
N PRO A 577 23.99 -14.31 -6.28
CA PRO A 577 24.04 -15.75 -6.54
C PRO A 577 23.58 -16.57 -5.32
N ARG A 578 23.14 -17.79 -5.62
CA ARG A 578 22.74 -18.82 -4.66
C ARG A 578 23.77 -19.96 -4.69
N PRO A 579 24.67 -20.04 -3.70
CA PRO A 579 25.76 -21.00 -3.73
C PRO A 579 25.27 -22.41 -3.39
N GLU A 580 25.33 -23.35 -4.34
CA GLU A 580 24.98 -24.76 -4.07
C GLU A 580 25.94 -25.46 -3.09
N GLY A 581 27.18 -24.98 -2.98
CA GLY A 581 28.23 -25.59 -2.15
C GLY A 581 28.23 -25.19 -0.67
N ILE A 582 27.29 -24.36 -0.22
CA ILE A 582 27.23 -23.87 1.18
C ILE A 582 25.81 -24.09 1.72
N GLU A 583 25.59 -25.23 2.36
CA GLU A 583 24.25 -25.66 2.85
C GLU A 583 23.56 -24.65 3.76
N ALA A 584 24.31 -23.83 4.51
CA ALA A 584 23.73 -22.83 5.41
C ALA A 584 23.28 -21.53 4.70
N VAL A 585 23.77 -21.28 3.48
CA VAL A 585 23.59 -20.00 2.78
C VAL A 585 22.65 -20.17 1.61
N ARG A 586 21.54 -19.43 1.66
CA ARG A 586 20.54 -19.40 0.61
C ARG A 586 20.94 -18.50 -0.56
N GLN A 587 21.45 -17.31 -0.25
CA GLN A 587 21.78 -16.31 -1.26
C GLN A 587 22.79 -15.31 -0.69
N PHE A 588 23.82 -15.01 -1.47
CA PHE A 588 24.63 -13.82 -1.26
C PHE A 588 24.06 -12.67 -2.08
N THR A 589 24.23 -11.44 -1.61
CA THR A 589 23.95 -10.23 -2.38
C THR A 589 25.12 -9.27 -2.24
N TRP A 590 25.69 -8.87 -3.37
CA TRP A 590 26.59 -7.72 -3.49
C TRP A 590 25.83 -6.60 -4.17
N GLY A 591 25.67 -5.47 -3.48
CA GLY A 591 24.99 -4.29 -4.01
C GLY A 591 25.90 -3.07 -3.98
N GLY A 592 25.80 -2.21 -4.98
CA GLY A 592 26.50 -0.94 -5.04
C GLY A 592 25.58 0.15 -5.55
N SER A 593 25.63 1.34 -4.95
CA SER A 593 24.88 2.51 -5.44
C SER A 593 25.72 3.78 -5.49
N VAL A 594 25.32 4.68 -6.38
CA VAL A 594 25.77 6.06 -6.47
C VAL A 594 24.54 6.94 -6.52
N ASP A 595 24.33 7.76 -5.50
CA ASP A 595 23.36 8.85 -5.50
C ASP A 595 24.11 10.17 -5.67
N TYR A 596 23.84 10.91 -6.73
CA TYR A 596 24.57 12.12 -7.09
C TYR A 596 23.60 13.27 -7.32
N ILE A 597 23.65 14.28 -6.45
CA ILE A 597 22.69 15.38 -6.41
C ILE A 597 23.41 16.72 -6.56
N GLU A 598 23.09 17.44 -7.62
CA GLU A 598 23.54 18.80 -7.89
C GLU A 598 22.40 19.79 -7.71
N ASN A 599 22.71 21.03 -7.36
CA ASN A 599 21.73 22.11 -7.43
C ASN A 599 21.46 22.53 -8.90
N GLY A 600 20.50 23.44 -9.10
CA GLY A 600 20.13 23.95 -10.41
C GLY A 600 21.25 24.62 -11.21
N ASP A 601 22.32 25.06 -10.54
CA ASP A 601 23.51 25.69 -11.14
C ASP A 601 24.63 24.66 -11.44
N GLY A 602 24.41 23.37 -11.12
CA GLY A 602 25.37 22.28 -11.37
C GLY A 602 26.46 22.14 -10.30
N GLN A 603 26.27 22.75 -9.12
CA GLN A 603 27.15 22.52 -7.98
C GLN A 603 26.70 21.26 -7.24
N LEU A 604 27.64 20.34 -6.98
CA LEU A 604 27.40 19.15 -6.16
C LEU A 604 26.94 19.55 -4.75
N GLU A 605 25.76 19.07 -4.35
CA GLU A 605 25.24 19.22 -2.99
C GLU A 605 25.43 17.96 -2.17
N THR A 606 25.03 16.80 -2.73
CA THR A 606 25.06 15.52 -2.02
C THR A 606 25.64 14.46 -2.95
N ARG A 607 26.56 13.61 -2.46
CA ARG A 607 26.95 12.37 -3.14
C ARG A 607 26.99 11.25 -2.11
N ILE A 608 26.24 10.18 -2.34
CA ILE A 608 26.26 8.99 -1.48
C ILE A 608 26.75 7.82 -2.32
N LEU A 609 27.90 7.26 -1.95
CA LEU A 609 28.39 6.00 -2.49
C LEU A 609 28.12 4.93 -1.46
N SER A 610 27.48 3.83 -1.87
CA SER A 610 27.12 2.79 -0.93
C SER A 610 27.53 1.43 -1.46
N GLY A 611 28.17 0.61 -0.63
CA GLY A 611 28.45 -0.79 -0.92
C GLY A 611 27.82 -1.68 0.14
N ARG A 612 27.22 -2.80 -0.29
CA ARG A 612 26.67 -3.83 0.60
C ARG A 612 27.19 -5.20 0.22
N PHE A 613 27.51 -5.97 1.24
CA PHE A 613 27.50 -7.42 1.19
C PHE A 613 26.45 -7.97 2.15
N GLN A 614 25.64 -8.91 1.70
CA GLN A 614 24.61 -9.53 2.49
C GLN A 614 24.57 -11.04 2.28
N THR A 615 24.27 -11.76 3.37
CA THR A 615 24.05 -13.19 3.38
C THR A 615 22.64 -13.47 3.90
N ASN A 616 21.80 -14.07 3.06
CA ASN A 616 20.56 -14.70 3.48
C ASN A 616 20.85 -16.16 3.81
N PHE A 617 20.52 -16.59 5.03
CA PHE A 617 20.72 -17.97 5.47
C PHE A 617 19.48 -18.82 5.22
N GLU A 618 19.65 -20.14 5.13
CA GLU A 618 18.53 -21.08 4.97
C GLU A 618 17.56 -21.04 6.17
N ASN A 619 18.07 -20.74 7.35
CA ASN A 619 17.27 -20.57 8.56
C ASN A 619 16.54 -19.20 8.63
N SER A 620 16.46 -18.43 7.54
CA SER A 620 15.85 -17.09 7.48
C SER A 620 16.56 -15.98 8.26
N ASP A 621 17.71 -16.24 8.87
CA ASP A 621 18.54 -15.17 9.41
C ASP A 621 19.16 -14.37 8.25
N ASN A 622 19.56 -13.14 8.54
CA ASN A 622 20.21 -12.25 7.59
C ASN A 622 21.38 -11.52 8.24
N LEU A 623 22.53 -11.50 7.56
CA LEU A 623 23.69 -10.68 7.93
C LEU A 623 23.97 -9.68 6.81
N SER A 624 24.08 -8.39 7.13
CA SER A 624 24.53 -7.34 6.20
C SER A 624 25.79 -6.67 6.73
N ALA A 625 26.67 -6.29 5.81
CA ALA A 625 27.78 -5.39 6.02
C ALA A 625 27.73 -4.31 4.94
N ASP A 626 27.75 -3.07 5.37
CA ASP A 626 27.51 -1.87 4.60
C ASP A 626 28.68 -0.90 4.76
N ILE A 627 29.07 -0.25 3.67
CA ILE A 627 29.97 0.90 3.67
C ILE A 627 29.25 2.05 2.98
N LEU A 628 29.22 3.21 3.62
CA LEU A 628 28.67 4.44 3.09
C LEU A 628 29.77 5.49 3.06
N GLN A 629 29.91 6.17 1.92
CA GLN A 629 30.76 7.34 1.75
C GLN A 629 29.88 8.49 1.26
N ASP A 630 29.71 9.47 2.13
CA ASP A 630 28.86 10.61 1.93
C ASP A 630 29.70 11.85 1.65
N TYR A 631 29.25 12.66 0.70
CA TYR A 631 29.62 14.05 0.56
C TYR A 631 28.38 14.90 0.78
N GLU A 632 28.48 15.91 1.62
CA GLU A 632 27.39 16.83 1.90
C GLU A 632 27.90 18.28 1.92
N PHE A 633 27.33 19.13 1.07
CA PHE A 633 27.54 20.57 1.09
C PHE A 633 26.46 21.25 1.91
N LEU A 634 26.86 21.95 2.96
CA LEU A 634 25.98 22.74 3.80
C LEU A 634 26.05 24.22 3.37
N PRO A 635 25.04 24.75 2.65
CA PRO A 635 25.03 26.16 2.24
C PRO A 635 24.71 27.11 3.40
N ARG A 636 24.21 26.58 4.52
CA ARG A 636 23.89 27.29 5.76
C ARG A 636 24.28 26.43 6.96
N PRO A 637 24.56 27.03 8.13
CA PRO A 637 24.83 26.25 9.34
C PRO A 637 23.67 25.29 9.63
N PHE A 638 24.00 24.08 10.06
CA PHE A 638 23.03 23.04 10.39
C PHE A 638 23.13 22.68 11.87
N GLU A 639 22.12 23.07 12.64
CA GLU A 639 22.00 22.67 14.04
C GLU A 639 21.40 21.27 14.13
N ILE A 640 22.20 20.30 14.57
CA ILE A 640 21.76 18.90 14.63
C ILE A 640 21.05 18.57 15.95
N ILE A 641 21.47 19.25 17.02
CA ILE A 641 20.89 19.21 18.36
C ILE A 641 21.18 20.56 19.00
N ASP A 642 20.36 20.95 19.99
CA ASP A 642 20.51 22.19 20.73
C ASP A 642 21.97 22.41 21.20
N GLY A 643 22.57 23.49 20.73
CA GLY A 643 23.95 23.87 21.08
C GLY A 643 25.06 23.21 20.26
N VAL A 644 24.76 22.35 19.29
CA VAL A 644 25.75 21.76 18.37
C VAL A 644 25.39 22.07 16.93
N THR A 645 26.08 23.05 16.35
CA THR A 645 25.87 23.52 14.98
C THR A 645 27.06 23.19 14.08
N ILE A 646 26.80 22.49 12.99
CA ILE A 646 27.77 22.20 11.95
C ILE A 646 27.88 23.44 11.02
N PRO A 647 29.08 23.98 10.79
CA PRO A 647 29.24 25.19 9.99
C PRO A 647 28.96 24.97 8.49
N ILE A 648 28.93 26.07 7.73
CA ILE A 648 28.88 26.05 6.27
C ILE A 648 30.16 25.38 5.75
N GLY A 649 30.03 24.42 4.84
CA GLY A 649 31.18 23.72 4.28
C GLY A 649 30.78 22.49 3.46
N GLY A 650 31.74 21.95 2.71
CA GLY A 650 31.65 20.61 2.13
C GLY A 650 32.30 19.61 3.07
N TYR A 651 31.60 18.52 3.33
CA TYR A 651 32.03 17.46 4.22
C TYR A 651 32.04 16.14 3.45
N GLU A 652 33.12 15.38 3.58
CA GLU A 652 33.20 14.02 3.06
C GLU A 652 33.52 13.10 4.23
N PHE A 653 32.72 12.06 4.43
CA PHE A 653 32.84 11.17 5.56
C PHE A 653 32.44 9.74 5.18
N THR A 654 33.09 8.76 5.79
CA THR A 654 32.82 7.33 5.55
C THR A 654 32.44 6.63 6.84
N ASP A 655 31.39 5.81 6.79
CA ASP A 655 31.01 4.94 7.88
C ASP A 655 30.69 3.51 7.44
N PHE A 656 30.78 2.61 8.42
CA PHE A 656 30.56 1.19 8.25
C PHE A 656 29.43 0.75 9.14
N GLN A 657 28.52 -0.05 8.59
CA GLN A 657 27.42 -0.63 9.35
C GLN A 657 27.39 -2.14 9.18
N VAL A 658 27.23 -2.87 10.28
CA VAL A 658 26.97 -4.30 10.28
C VAL A 658 25.63 -4.53 10.95
N SER A 659 24.79 -5.33 10.32
CA SER A 659 23.50 -5.70 10.90
C SER A 659 23.25 -7.20 10.83
N TYR A 660 22.61 -7.74 11.87
CA TYR A 660 22.20 -9.13 11.92
C TYR A 660 20.74 -9.21 12.36
N SER A 661 19.90 -9.73 11.47
CA SER A 661 18.46 -9.92 11.72
C SER A 661 18.16 -11.39 11.92
N LEU A 662 17.56 -11.70 13.06
CA LEU A 662 17.07 -13.03 13.39
C LEU A 662 15.81 -13.34 12.58
N GLY A 663 15.70 -14.58 12.11
CA GLY A 663 14.52 -15.04 11.39
C GLY A 663 13.23 -14.93 12.21
N PRO A 664 12.10 -14.56 11.59
CA PRO A 664 10.85 -14.27 12.30
C PRO A 664 10.19 -15.49 12.97
N HIS A 665 10.61 -16.71 12.60
CA HIS A 665 10.12 -17.97 13.18
C HIS A 665 10.57 -18.17 14.65
N ARG A 666 11.52 -17.36 15.15
CA ARG A 666 12.04 -17.49 16.51
C ARG A 666 11.17 -16.77 17.53
N ARG A 667 11.02 -17.37 18.72
CA ARG A 667 10.34 -16.74 19.87
C ARG A 667 10.96 -15.41 20.29
N VAL A 668 12.26 -15.25 20.05
CA VAL A 668 12.97 -13.98 20.18
C VAL A 668 13.57 -13.66 18.83
N ALA A 669 13.01 -12.64 18.18
CA ALA A 669 13.45 -12.13 16.90
C ALA A 669 13.81 -10.64 17.02
N GLY A 670 14.42 -10.09 15.98
CA GLY A 670 14.83 -8.68 15.91
C GLY A 670 16.13 -8.49 15.17
N GLY A 671 16.48 -7.23 14.92
CA GLY A 671 17.68 -6.82 14.22
C GLY A 671 18.66 -6.12 15.15
N LEU A 672 19.89 -6.64 15.23
CA LEU A 672 21.03 -5.97 15.84
C LEU A 672 21.74 -5.14 14.77
N SER A 673 22.15 -3.92 15.11
CA SER A 673 22.94 -3.07 14.22
C SER A 673 24.07 -2.39 14.96
N PHE A 674 25.23 -2.32 14.32
CA PHE A 674 26.40 -1.57 14.78
C PHE A 674 26.87 -0.67 13.65
N GLN A 675 27.05 0.62 13.93
CA GLN A 675 27.59 1.60 12.99
C GLN A 675 28.82 2.26 13.60
N HIS A 676 29.87 2.45 12.79
CA HIS A 676 31.06 3.17 13.20
C HIS A 676 31.77 3.82 12.02
N GLY A 677 32.22 5.06 12.21
CA GLY A 677 33.04 5.77 11.25
C GLY A 677 32.97 7.28 11.47
N GLU A 678 33.15 8.01 10.39
CA GLU A 678 33.12 9.46 10.36
C GLU A 678 31.67 9.98 10.25
N PHE A 679 31.45 11.21 10.70
CA PHE A 679 30.17 11.90 10.63
C PHE A 679 30.41 13.41 10.53
N PHE A 680 30.21 13.99 9.34
CA PHE A 680 30.63 15.34 9.00
C PHE A 680 32.13 15.59 9.33
N ALA A 681 32.41 16.41 10.34
CA ALA A 681 33.76 16.76 10.79
C ALA A 681 34.20 15.99 12.04
N GLY A 682 33.48 14.93 12.41
CA GLY A 682 33.74 14.13 13.60
C GLY A 682 33.44 12.66 13.37
N ASP A 683 33.06 11.96 14.44
CA ASP A 683 32.91 10.52 14.47
C ASP A 683 31.54 10.10 15.01
N ILE A 684 31.04 8.97 14.51
CA ILE A 684 29.84 8.28 15.00
C ILE A 684 30.18 6.88 15.49
N THR A 685 29.54 6.50 16.60
CA THR A 685 29.35 5.10 17.00
C THR A 685 27.90 4.91 17.37
N ALA A 686 27.20 4.02 16.68
CA ALA A 686 25.83 3.68 16.98
C ALA A 686 25.64 2.18 17.22
N VAL A 687 24.78 1.86 18.17
CA VAL A 687 24.33 0.49 18.46
C VAL A 687 22.82 0.50 18.51
N GLY A 688 22.19 -0.44 17.83
CA GLY A 688 20.75 -0.57 17.76
C GLY A 688 20.30 -2.00 17.97
N TYR A 689 19.15 -2.15 18.63
CA TYR A 689 18.29 -3.32 18.51
C TYR A 689 16.91 -2.83 18.09
N SER A 690 16.43 -3.31 16.95
CA SER A 690 15.20 -2.83 16.32
C SER A 690 14.33 -4.01 15.89
N ARG A 691 13.04 -3.74 15.65
CA ARG A 691 12.04 -4.78 15.29
C ARG A 691 12.07 -5.97 16.25
N GLY A 692 12.40 -5.72 17.52
CA GLY A 692 12.45 -6.77 18.52
C GLY A 692 11.07 -7.38 18.66
N LEU A 693 11.02 -8.70 18.76
CA LEU A 693 9.79 -9.44 19.01
C LEU A 693 10.11 -10.53 20.02
N ILE A 694 9.47 -10.45 21.17
CA ILE A 694 9.50 -11.48 22.19
C ILE A 694 8.08 -12.01 22.31
N GLU A 695 7.90 -13.23 21.84
CA GLU A 695 6.65 -13.94 21.96
C GLU A 695 6.55 -14.55 23.36
N VAL A 696 5.58 -14.05 24.14
CA VAL A 696 5.29 -14.59 25.47
C VAL A 696 4.17 -15.62 25.38
N SER A 697 3.17 -15.38 24.51
CA SER A 697 2.11 -16.31 24.13
C SER A 697 1.48 -15.88 22.80
N ARG A 698 0.61 -16.72 22.22
CA ARG A 698 -0.18 -16.41 21.01
C ARG A 698 -1.00 -15.12 21.09
N GLN A 699 -1.28 -14.63 22.31
CA GLN A 699 -2.08 -13.44 22.57
C GLN A 699 -1.24 -12.28 23.10
N PHE A 700 0.01 -12.50 23.53
CA PHE A 700 0.82 -11.48 24.19
C PHE A 700 2.22 -11.39 23.59
N ALA A 701 2.54 -10.22 23.04
CA ALA A 701 3.83 -9.93 22.44
C ALA A 701 4.44 -8.67 23.07
N VAL A 702 5.77 -8.71 23.19
CA VAL A 702 6.60 -7.58 23.62
C VAL A 702 7.54 -7.21 22.48
N GLU A 703 7.60 -5.94 22.14
CA GLU A 703 8.42 -5.42 21.04
C GLU A 703 9.38 -4.36 21.57
N PRO A 704 10.58 -4.76 22.01
CA PRO A 704 11.60 -3.83 22.46
C PRO A 704 12.35 -3.22 21.28
N GLY A 705 12.74 -1.96 21.45
CA GLY A 705 13.68 -1.26 20.58
C GLY A 705 14.61 -0.38 21.41
N ILE A 706 15.88 -0.33 21.03
CA ILE A 706 16.85 0.60 21.60
C ILE A 706 17.77 1.10 20.52
N SER A 707 18.05 2.39 20.55
CA SER A 707 19.03 3.06 19.71
C SER A 707 19.93 3.90 20.61
N TRP A 708 21.23 3.73 20.45
CA TRP A 708 22.24 4.50 21.15
C TRP A 708 23.23 5.02 20.13
N ASN A 709 23.27 6.35 19.97
CA ASN A 709 24.12 7.03 19.00
C ASN A 709 25.02 7.99 19.75
N ARG A 710 26.34 7.77 19.69
CA ARG A 710 27.35 8.67 20.25
C ARG A 710 28.02 9.39 19.10
N ILE A 711 27.94 10.71 19.13
CA ILE A 711 28.53 11.58 18.12
C ILE A 711 29.54 12.50 18.80
N THR A 712 30.76 12.55 18.24
CA THR A 712 31.86 13.37 18.74
C THR A 712 32.26 14.32 17.63
N MET A 713 32.22 15.64 17.86
CA MET A 713 32.55 16.63 16.85
C MET A 713 33.32 17.82 17.46
N PRO A 714 34.08 18.58 16.66
CA PRO A 714 34.77 19.78 17.12
C PRO A 714 33.86 20.82 17.78
N GLN A 715 32.60 20.88 17.35
CA GLN A 715 31.60 21.84 17.82
C GLN A 715 30.88 21.38 19.10
N GLY A 716 31.02 20.11 19.48
CA GLY A 716 30.38 19.54 20.65
C GLY A 716 30.16 18.03 20.52
N ASN A 717 30.00 17.37 21.67
CA ASN A 717 29.76 15.93 21.75
C ASN A 717 28.40 15.69 22.36
N PHE A 718 27.64 14.74 21.83
CA PHE A 718 26.35 14.36 22.39
C PHE A 718 26.10 12.86 22.24
N THR A 719 25.14 12.37 23.01
CA THR A 719 24.68 10.99 22.93
C THR A 719 23.17 10.97 22.86
N ALA A 720 22.63 10.56 21.71
CA ALA A 720 21.21 10.39 21.49
C ALA A 720 20.81 8.94 21.78
N ARG A 721 19.95 8.76 22.77
CA ARG A 721 19.39 7.47 23.19
C ARG A 721 17.89 7.49 23.04
N VAL A 722 17.37 6.50 22.33
CA VAL A 722 15.94 6.21 22.24
C VAL A 722 15.71 4.78 22.71
N ALA A 723 14.75 4.59 23.61
CA ALA A 723 14.27 3.28 24.01
C ALA A 723 12.76 3.23 23.77
N THR A 724 12.31 2.21 23.07
CA THR A 724 10.90 1.96 22.77
C THR A 724 10.51 0.59 23.28
N THR A 725 9.29 0.44 23.77
CA THR A 725 8.72 -0.87 24.06
C THR A 725 7.24 -0.82 23.77
N ARG A 726 6.78 -1.71 22.89
CA ARG A 726 5.36 -1.93 22.63
C ARG A 726 4.93 -3.25 23.26
N LEU A 727 3.85 -3.20 24.02
CA LEU A 727 3.19 -4.36 24.62
C LEU A 727 1.85 -4.52 23.92
N THR A 728 1.58 -5.69 23.35
CA THR A 728 0.31 -5.95 22.64
C THR A 728 -0.34 -7.19 23.20
N TYR A 729 -1.59 -7.06 23.65
CA TYR A 729 -2.43 -8.15 24.09
C TYR A 729 -3.69 -8.27 23.21
N GLY A 730 -3.81 -9.35 22.46
CA GLY A 730 -4.98 -9.67 21.64
C GLY A 730 -5.98 -10.52 22.44
N PHE A 731 -7.19 -10.00 22.65
CA PHE A 731 -8.30 -10.75 23.25
C PHE A 731 -8.98 -11.65 22.21
N THR A 732 -9.19 -11.09 21.01
CA THR A 732 -9.68 -11.77 19.80
C THR A 732 -9.01 -11.14 18.58
N PRO A 733 -9.12 -11.71 17.37
CA PRO A 733 -8.60 -11.05 16.18
C PRO A 733 -9.11 -9.63 15.95
N ARG A 734 -10.30 -9.31 16.47
CA ARG A 734 -10.98 -8.01 16.34
C ARG A 734 -10.89 -7.14 17.59
N MET A 735 -10.25 -7.59 18.68
CA MET A 735 -10.16 -6.85 19.94
C MET A 735 -8.77 -7.00 20.56
N PHE A 736 -8.06 -5.88 20.71
CA PHE A 736 -6.73 -5.87 21.30
C PHE A 736 -6.45 -4.58 22.08
N ALA A 737 -5.55 -4.68 23.04
CA ALA A 737 -4.97 -3.55 23.74
C ALA A 737 -3.46 -3.48 23.43
N SER A 738 -2.96 -2.28 23.18
CA SER A 738 -1.54 -2.02 22.94
C SER A 738 -1.05 -0.86 23.80
N ALA A 739 0.13 -0.97 24.40
CA ALA A 739 0.79 0.10 25.12
C ALA A 739 2.19 0.34 24.53
N LEU A 740 2.46 1.54 24.03
CA LEU A 740 3.76 2.01 23.58
C LEU A 740 4.36 2.93 24.63
N LEU A 741 5.56 2.58 25.09
CA LEU A 741 6.41 3.40 25.95
C LEU A 741 7.62 3.83 25.13
N GLN A 742 7.94 5.13 25.14
CA GLN A 742 9.09 5.65 24.42
C GLN A 742 9.83 6.70 25.25
N TYR A 743 11.13 6.53 25.39
CA TYR A 743 12.04 7.46 26.04
C TYR A 743 13.01 8.04 25.01
N ASN A 744 13.20 9.35 25.02
CA ASN A 744 14.13 10.08 24.17
C ASN A 744 14.98 11.05 25.00
N SER A 745 16.28 10.75 25.09
CA SER A 745 17.23 11.56 25.87
C SER A 745 17.62 12.89 25.21
N THR A 746 17.43 13.06 23.91
CA THR A 746 17.75 14.32 23.21
C THR A 746 16.77 15.42 23.58
N ASN A 747 15.48 15.07 23.67
CA ASN A 747 14.44 16.02 24.05
C ASN A 747 14.07 15.92 25.53
N ASN A 748 14.69 15.01 26.27
CA ASN A 748 14.32 14.65 27.65
C ASN A 748 12.84 14.26 27.79
N VAL A 749 12.29 13.51 26.84
CA VAL A 749 10.88 13.14 26.81
C VAL A 749 10.65 11.67 27.14
N LEU A 750 9.67 11.39 27.99
CA LEU A 750 9.04 10.08 28.13
C LEU A 750 7.59 10.16 27.66
N SER A 751 7.26 9.44 26.59
CA SER A 751 5.90 9.36 26.04
C SER A 751 5.29 7.98 26.28
N THR A 752 4.00 7.97 26.60
CA THR A 752 3.17 6.79 26.78
C THR A 752 1.93 6.91 25.89
N ASN A 753 1.66 5.88 25.10
CA ASN A 753 0.43 5.72 24.32
C ASN A 753 -0.19 4.37 24.68
N VAL A 754 -1.40 4.36 25.24
CA VAL A 754 -2.17 3.14 25.51
C VAL A 754 -3.43 3.19 24.67
N ARG A 755 -3.73 2.10 23.98
CA ARG A 755 -4.84 1.99 23.05
C ARG A 755 -5.59 0.69 23.24
N LEU A 756 -6.91 0.76 23.28
CA LEU A 756 -7.82 -0.36 23.04
C LEU A 756 -8.51 -0.12 21.69
N ARG A 757 -8.48 -1.13 20.81
CA ARG A 757 -9.30 -1.16 19.59
C ARG A 757 -10.21 -2.38 19.67
N TRP A 758 -11.50 -2.17 19.43
CA TRP A 758 -12.48 -3.23 19.35
C TRP A 758 -13.40 -3.03 18.14
N GLU A 759 -13.29 -3.93 17.17
CA GLU A 759 -14.25 -4.06 16.08
C GLU A 759 -15.37 -5.00 16.54
N TYR A 760 -16.45 -4.41 17.06
CA TYR A 760 -17.57 -5.16 17.67
C TYR A 760 -18.55 -5.72 16.65
N GLN A 761 -18.52 -5.19 15.42
CA GLN A 761 -19.18 -5.72 14.24
C GLN A 761 -18.34 -5.31 13.03
N PRO A 762 -18.24 -6.10 11.95
CA PRO A 762 -17.50 -5.71 10.76
C PRO A 762 -17.77 -4.26 10.31
N GLY A 763 -16.71 -3.45 10.25
CA GLY A 763 -16.78 -2.03 9.87
C GLY A 763 -17.22 -1.05 10.97
N SER A 764 -17.52 -1.53 12.18
CA SER A 764 -17.93 -0.72 13.33
C SER A 764 -16.96 -0.90 14.50
N GLU A 765 -16.39 0.19 15.00
CA GLU A 765 -15.24 0.16 15.89
C GLU A 765 -15.39 1.08 17.11
N LEU A 766 -14.80 0.66 18.22
CA LEU A 766 -14.54 1.45 19.41
C LEU A 766 -13.03 1.61 19.58
N PHE A 767 -12.58 2.85 19.72
CA PHE A 767 -11.22 3.19 20.13
C PHE A 767 -11.24 3.88 21.49
N ILE A 768 -10.33 3.48 22.37
CA ILE A 768 -10.02 4.18 23.60
C ILE A 768 -8.52 4.41 23.61
N VAL A 769 -8.08 5.67 23.66
CA VAL A 769 -6.68 6.06 23.58
C VAL A 769 -6.33 6.94 24.77
N TYR A 770 -5.20 6.66 25.40
CA TYR A 770 -4.58 7.46 26.43
C TYR A 770 -3.17 7.82 25.99
N ASN A 771 -2.88 9.10 25.88
CA ASN A 771 -1.56 9.66 25.58
C ASN A 771 -1.08 10.50 26.75
N ASP A 772 0.20 10.40 27.08
CA ASP A 772 0.86 11.21 28.10
C ASP A 772 2.30 11.44 27.66
N GLN A 773 2.74 12.70 27.66
CA GLN A 773 4.13 13.10 27.45
C GLN A 773 4.67 13.79 28.71
N ARG A 774 5.89 13.41 29.09
CA ARG A 774 6.53 13.91 30.31
C ARG A 774 7.95 14.37 30.07
N ASP A 775 8.28 15.49 30.70
CA ASP A 775 9.64 16.01 30.81
C ASP A 775 10.41 15.23 31.88
N THR A 776 11.53 14.66 31.43
CA THR A 776 12.49 13.90 32.24
C THR A 776 13.70 14.74 32.66
N PHE A 777 13.78 16.02 32.25
CA PHE A 777 14.87 16.91 32.57
C PHE A 777 14.91 17.22 34.08
N MET A 778 16.01 16.82 34.72
CA MET A 778 16.23 17.04 36.14
C MET A 778 16.83 18.44 36.39
N ASN A 779 15.99 19.45 36.63
CA ASN A 779 16.47 20.76 37.09
C ASN A 779 16.62 20.81 38.63
N LEU A 780 17.24 21.89 39.14
CA LEU A 780 17.48 22.11 40.58
C LEU A 780 16.22 22.07 41.47
N ARG A 781 15.01 22.20 40.90
CA ARG A 781 13.73 22.08 41.62
C ARG A 781 13.22 20.64 41.74
N ASN A 782 13.76 19.69 40.98
CA ASN A 782 13.23 18.34 40.85
C ASN A 782 14.28 17.23 41.11
N ARG A 783 15.24 17.47 42.03
CA ARG A 783 16.21 16.47 42.48
C ARG A 783 15.50 15.38 43.33
N GLY A 784 14.83 14.45 42.66
CA GLY A 784 14.17 13.28 43.26
C GLY A 784 12.70 13.06 42.87
N GLY A 785 12.12 13.87 41.99
CA GLY A 785 10.71 13.74 41.59
C GLY A 785 10.49 12.90 40.33
N PHE A 786 9.26 12.39 40.20
CA PHE A 786 8.76 11.69 39.01
C PHE A 786 8.73 12.64 37.79
N PRO A 787 8.91 12.16 36.54
CA PRO A 787 8.84 13.00 35.33
C PRO A 787 7.58 13.89 35.29
N MET A 788 7.77 15.17 34.94
CA MET A 788 6.72 16.19 34.99
C MET A 788 5.81 16.06 33.77
N LEU A 789 4.50 16.12 33.98
CA LEU A 789 3.51 16.06 32.90
C LEU A 789 3.59 17.33 32.03
N GLU A 790 3.81 17.14 30.72
CA GLU A 790 3.74 18.22 29.73
C GLU A 790 2.36 18.24 29.08
N ASN A 791 1.96 17.12 28.46
CA ASN A 791 0.67 16.99 27.81
C ASN A 791 0.04 15.61 28.07
N ARG A 792 -1.29 15.55 28.00
CA ARG A 792 -2.06 14.32 28.12
C ARG A 792 -3.34 14.45 27.31
N ALA A 793 -3.71 13.38 26.62
CA ALA A 793 -5.01 13.26 25.96
C ALA A 793 -5.65 11.93 26.34
N PHE A 794 -6.93 11.95 26.68
CA PHE A 794 -7.77 10.75 26.74
C PHE A 794 -8.85 10.88 25.70
N VAL A 795 -8.93 9.94 24.77
CA VAL A 795 -9.80 10.02 23.59
C VAL A 795 -10.64 8.75 23.51
N VAL A 796 -11.94 8.91 23.26
CA VAL A 796 -12.86 7.82 22.96
C VAL A 796 -13.53 8.11 21.62
N LYS A 797 -13.43 7.18 20.68
CA LYS A 797 -14.07 7.27 19.37
C LYS A 797 -14.94 6.04 19.13
N LEU A 798 -16.16 6.26 18.68
CA LEU A 798 -17.10 5.21 18.28
C LEU A 798 -17.52 5.43 16.84
N THR A 799 -17.48 4.38 16.03
CA THR A 799 -18.02 4.34 14.67
C THR A 799 -19.10 3.28 14.58
N ARG A 800 -20.08 3.51 13.69
CA ARG A 800 -21.12 2.53 13.38
C ARG A 800 -21.36 2.52 11.88
N GLN A 801 -21.12 1.39 11.23
CA GLN A 801 -21.38 1.24 9.80
C GLN A 801 -22.76 0.62 9.57
N PHE A 802 -23.53 1.24 8.68
CA PHE A 802 -24.79 0.73 8.15
C PHE A 802 -24.59 0.41 6.67
N ARG A 803 -25.00 -0.79 6.25
CA ARG A 803 -24.96 -1.24 4.86
C ARG A 803 -26.37 -1.58 4.41
N PHE A 804 -26.71 -1.20 3.18
CA PHE A 804 -28.03 -1.41 2.59
C PHE A 804 -27.93 -2.30 1.36
#